data_AF-A0A2V9L5L1-F1
#
_entry.id   AF-A0A2V9L5L1-F1
#
_cell.length_a   1.000
_cell.length_b   1.000
_cell.length_c   1.000
_cell.angle_alpha   90.00
_cell.angle_beta   90.00
_cell.angle_gamma   90.00
#
_symmetry.space_group_name_H-M   'P 1'
#
loop_
_entity.id
_entity.type
_entity.pdbx_description
1 polymer ?
#
loop_
_entity_poly.entity_id
_entity_poly.type
_entity_poly.pdbx_seq_one_letter_code
_entity_poly.pdbx_strand_id
1 'polypeptide(L)'
;MLRKGGRDARAPGSPKAMLQSDNAGCYSRRVMKASQKLVLVGLVTIAVAAIVGLILTGSPPRPETPSKGRRGPLADQGPVVDEQILDAAQKLAVLAATREEQQQARDAVRLADHEVDLAFTDALRTANEQPGPQTPEARAILDRIHQTEAEIKANQQKVKQLTAQVAAAPESDQDTLREQIQLAQAELDLKQDELADAKEDLARDGGDAHSRFQRLFEQHEAIEHASTAAQANSGAGSPPQTVFSSGSLIAKWRRWSALGEEQAQLLEAQQDALGRASALTGDHDALEQQVREEQAQKRGLAEQAASLVKTGKALAGGNSKQTATATLASLHRLADDEKNLADLDRRIQDLRELSTAYGQWSALVRVRQRASLHQMLQSLLWIVLTVLLVLLVAWSIDRLLARSKLEHKQQMTLREVARFSVEVLAVFVVLFVVFGSPSQVSTILGLAGAGLTVALKDFIISFLGWFVLMGRHGIRVGDWVEINGVRGEVIEIGLLRTVLLETGNWTSAGHPTGRQVALLNSFAVEGYYFNFTTTGQWLWDEIQILIPWGVDPYPLIQELSSIVTKETEPNAHMAEQEWQRVTRRYGVRPFSQTPEVSVRSTNDGVEVTVRYMTRAHERSEVRSRLNQKAVKLIHRGRSVTVTTESLPAVAGAGSGEIGPGPTPGP
;
A
#
# COMPACT_ATOMS: atom_id res chain seq x y z
N MET A 1 -5.55 18.87 -101.61
CA MET A 1 -4.38 19.35 -100.82
C MET A 1 -4.28 18.52 -99.56
N LEU A 2 -3.10 17.95 -99.31
CA LEU A 2 -2.80 17.01 -98.23
C LEU A 2 -2.97 17.65 -96.83
N ARG A 3 -3.57 16.96 -95.86
CA ARG A 3 -2.88 16.04 -94.92
C ARG A 3 -3.70 15.79 -93.64
N LYS A 4 -3.62 14.53 -93.17
CA LYS A 4 -3.77 14.00 -91.79
C LYS A 4 -5.17 13.74 -91.21
N GLY A 5 -5.37 12.48 -90.78
CA GLY A 5 -6.04 12.18 -89.52
C GLY A 5 -6.89 10.91 -89.46
N GLY A 6 -6.35 9.85 -88.83
CA GLY A 6 -7.11 8.99 -87.90
C GLY A 6 -8.04 7.91 -88.46
N ARG A 7 -7.54 6.67 -88.50
CA ARG A 7 -8.27 5.39 -88.58
C ARG A 7 -7.57 4.47 -87.56
N ASP A 8 -8.19 3.61 -86.75
CA ASP A 8 -9.44 2.88 -86.87
C ASP A 8 -10.01 2.49 -85.50
N ALA A 9 -11.32 2.31 -85.48
CA ALA A 9 -12.11 1.65 -84.45
C ALA A 9 -12.18 0.13 -84.69
N ARG A 10 -12.25 -0.68 -83.62
CA ARG A 10 -13.02 -1.95 -83.59
C ARG A 10 -13.15 -2.56 -82.19
N ALA A 11 -14.39 -2.72 -81.75
CA ALA A 11 -14.86 -3.84 -80.91
C ALA A 11 -15.36 -4.98 -81.86
N PRO A 12 -15.82 -6.18 -81.41
CA PRO A 12 -16.03 -6.67 -80.04
C PRO A 12 -15.49 -8.09 -79.76
N GLY A 13 -15.43 -8.45 -78.46
CA GLY A 13 -15.11 -9.79 -77.97
C GLY A 13 -16.34 -10.68 -77.74
N SER A 14 -16.09 -11.99 -77.74
CA SER A 14 -17.02 -13.06 -77.35
C SER A 14 -16.52 -13.80 -76.09
N PRO A 15 -17.41 -14.51 -75.35
CA PRO A 15 -17.26 -14.74 -73.91
C PRO A 15 -16.75 -16.15 -73.57
N LYS A 16 -15.87 -16.25 -72.57
CA LYS A 16 -15.72 -17.45 -71.74
C LYS A 16 -15.38 -17.04 -70.31
N ALA A 17 -16.40 -17.05 -69.47
CA ALA A 17 -16.28 -17.07 -68.02
C ALA A 17 -16.55 -18.49 -67.55
N MET A 18 -15.56 -19.15 -66.95
CA MET A 18 -15.73 -20.08 -65.83
C MET A 18 -14.36 -20.59 -65.36
N LEU A 19 -14.21 -20.64 -64.04
CA LEU A 19 -13.10 -21.21 -63.26
C LEU A 19 -11.87 -20.32 -63.09
N GLN A 20 -11.81 -19.58 -61.97
CA GLN A 20 -10.78 -19.69 -60.93
C GLN A 20 -11.07 -18.58 -59.88
N SER A 21 -11.77 -18.90 -58.79
CA SER A 21 -11.79 -18.00 -57.62
C SER A 21 -10.55 -18.30 -56.79
N ASP A 22 -9.52 -17.50 -56.98
CA ASP A 22 -8.30 -17.57 -56.19
C ASP A 22 -8.59 -17.23 -54.73
N ASN A 23 -8.43 -18.26 -53.93
CA ASN A 23 -8.28 -18.22 -52.48
C ASN A 23 -6.88 -17.63 -52.19
N ALA A 24 -6.75 -16.30 -52.18
CA ALA A 24 -5.52 -15.62 -51.77
C ALA A 24 -5.73 -14.96 -50.40
N GLY A 25 -5.09 -15.57 -49.40
CA GLY A 25 -5.24 -15.26 -47.99
C GLY A 25 -4.93 -13.80 -47.62
N CYS A 26 -5.89 -13.17 -46.95
CA CYS A 26 -5.65 -11.96 -46.19
C CYS A 26 -5.13 -12.35 -44.80
N TYR A 27 -3.84 -12.70 -44.70
CA TYR A 27 -3.14 -12.73 -43.42
C TYR A 27 -3.04 -11.30 -42.89
N SER A 28 -4.08 -10.84 -42.18
CA SER A 28 -4.02 -9.61 -41.39
C SER A 28 -3.02 -9.83 -40.27
N ARG A 29 -1.75 -9.49 -40.54
CA ARG A 29 -0.74 -9.20 -39.52
C ARG A 29 -1.26 -7.97 -38.78
N ARG A 30 -2.13 -8.17 -37.79
CA ARG A 30 -2.75 -7.08 -37.04
C ARG A 30 -1.69 -6.52 -36.09
N VAL A 31 -0.95 -5.55 -36.64
CA VAL A 31 -0.05 -4.63 -35.97
C VAL A 31 -0.74 -4.11 -34.70
N MET A 32 -0.05 -4.10 -33.56
CA MET A 32 -0.54 -3.53 -32.29
C MET A 32 -1.31 -2.23 -32.55
N LYS A 33 -2.50 -2.08 -31.93
CA LYS A 33 -3.31 -0.86 -32.07
C LYS A 33 -2.43 0.36 -31.76
N ALA A 34 -2.56 1.45 -32.54
CA ALA A 34 -1.70 2.63 -32.40
C ALA A 34 -1.67 3.17 -30.95
N SER A 35 -2.78 3.07 -30.22
CA SER A 35 -2.88 3.41 -28.80
C SER A 35 -1.97 2.57 -27.89
N GLN A 36 -1.82 1.26 -28.14
CA GLN A 36 -0.95 0.39 -27.36
C GLN A 36 0.54 0.65 -27.65
N LYS A 37 0.88 1.07 -28.88
CA LYS A 37 2.24 1.48 -29.22
C LYS A 37 2.63 2.78 -28.52
N LEU A 38 1.72 3.75 -28.47
CA LEU A 38 1.94 5.01 -27.75
C LEU A 38 2.12 4.77 -26.24
N VAL A 39 1.32 3.88 -25.64
CA VAL A 39 1.48 3.49 -24.23
C VAL A 39 2.82 2.77 -23.99
N LEU A 40 3.23 1.86 -24.88
CA LEU A 40 4.51 1.16 -24.78
C LEU A 40 5.70 2.14 -24.89
N VAL A 41 5.65 3.08 -25.83
CA VAL A 41 6.68 4.13 -25.98
C VAL A 41 6.69 5.05 -24.77
N GLY A 42 5.52 5.41 -24.22
CA GLY A 42 5.40 6.17 -22.97
C GLY A 42 6.02 5.45 -21.78
N LEU A 43 5.75 4.16 -21.61
CA LEU A 43 6.35 3.35 -20.54
C LEU A 43 7.86 3.18 -20.71
N VAL A 44 8.35 2.94 -21.94
CA VAL A 44 9.79 2.81 -22.21
C VAL A 44 10.50 4.15 -21.99
N THR A 45 9.90 5.28 -22.35
CA THR A 45 10.48 6.60 -22.09
C THR A 45 10.50 6.92 -20.59
N ILE A 46 9.47 6.56 -19.83
CA ILE A 46 9.48 6.66 -18.36
C ILE A 46 10.53 5.71 -17.75
N ALA A 47 10.69 4.49 -18.26
CA ALA A 47 11.73 3.56 -17.81
C ALA A 47 13.12 4.13 -18.06
N VAL A 48 13.37 4.65 -19.26
CA VAL A 48 14.64 5.27 -19.63
C VAL A 48 14.89 6.53 -18.81
N ALA A 49 13.88 7.38 -18.58
CA ALA A 49 14.00 8.54 -17.71
C ALA A 49 14.28 8.15 -16.25
N ALA A 50 13.70 7.05 -15.74
CA ALA A 50 14.00 6.52 -14.41
C ALA A 50 15.42 5.94 -14.34
N ILE A 51 15.87 5.21 -15.36
CA ILE A 51 17.24 4.69 -15.47
C ILE A 51 18.26 5.82 -15.57
N VAL A 52 17.97 6.84 -16.38
CA VAL A 52 18.79 8.05 -16.53
C VAL A 52 18.79 8.85 -15.23
N GLY A 53 17.66 8.95 -14.53
CA GLY A 53 17.55 9.53 -13.19
C GLY A 53 18.42 8.79 -12.17
N LEU A 54 18.40 7.46 -12.17
CA LEU A 54 19.26 6.62 -11.33
C LEU A 54 20.76 6.86 -11.60
N ILE A 55 21.14 7.00 -12.87
CA ILE A 55 22.53 7.26 -13.29
C ILE A 55 22.96 8.70 -12.96
N LEU A 56 22.09 9.69 -13.16
CA LEU A 56 22.36 11.11 -12.89
C LEU A 56 22.41 11.41 -11.38
N THR A 57 21.61 10.73 -10.56
CA THR A 57 21.76 10.82 -9.09
C THR A 57 23.09 10.29 -8.57
N GLY A 58 23.87 9.60 -9.40
CA GLY A 58 25.23 9.13 -9.12
C GLY A 58 26.35 10.12 -9.41
N SER A 59 26.08 11.26 -10.05
CA SER A 59 27.12 12.24 -10.43
C SER A 59 27.02 13.54 -9.61
N PRO A 60 28.13 14.15 -9.15
CA PRO A 60 28.11 15.39 -8.40
C PRO A 60 28.00 16.61 -9.34
N PRO A 61 27.06 17.55 -9.13
CA PRO A 61 27.14 18.84 -9.79
C PRO A 61 27.19 20.02 -8.80
N ARG A 62 27.71 21.10 -9.39
CA ARG A 62 28.28 22.32 -8.81
C ARG A 62 27.27 23.21 -8.08
N PRO A 63 27.76 24.05 -7.14
CA PRO A 63 26.94 25.05 -6.45
C PRO A 63 26.39 26.10 -7.43
N GLU A 64 25.08 26.34 -7.36
CA GLU A 64 24.43 27.47 -8.03
C GLU A 64 24.47 28.73 -7.15
N THR A 65 24.54 29.86 -7.83
CA THR A 65 24.77 31.20 -7.29
C THR A 65 23.53 31.81 -6.62
N PRO A 66 23.72 32.72 -5.65
CA PRO A 66 22.63 33.28 -4.85
C PRO A 66 21.82 34.33 -5.62
N SER A 67 20.50 34.36 -5.38
CA SER A 67 19.63 35.45 -5.81
C SER A 67 19.47 36.48 -4.67
N LYS A 68 19.64 37.76 -5.01
CA LYS A 68 19.63 38.90 -4.08
C LYS A 68 18.21 39.18 -3.57
N GLY A 69 17.93 38.81 -2.33
CA GLY A 69 16.82 39.36 -1.54
C GLY A 69 17.24 40.68 -0.89
N ARG A 70 16.61 41.78 -1.31
CA ARG A 70 16.85 43.13 -0.78
C ARG A 70 16.02 43.32 0.51
N ARG A 71 16.66 43.36 1.68
CA ARG A 71 16.06 43.91 2.90
C ARG A 71 16.70 45.27 3.22
N GLY A 72 15.84 46.24 3.51
CA GLY A 72 16.20 47.64 3.73
C GLY A 72 16.92 47.87 5.06
N PRO A 73 17.52 49.05 5.24
CA PRO A 73 18.30 49.38 6.42
C PRO A 73 17.40 49.44 7.64
N LEU A 74 17.70 48.61 8.64
CA LEU A 74 17.14 48.70 9.99
C LEU A 74 17.73 49.94 10.65
N ALA A 75 17.02 51.05 10.50
CA ALA A 75 17.16 52.19 11.38
C ALA A 75 16.28 51.94 12.62
N ASP A 76 16.87 52.21 13.78
CA ASP A 76 16.20 52.72 14.97
C ASP A 76 15.49 51.72 15.89
N GLN A 77 16.25 50.77 16.47
CA GLN A 77 16.01 50.23 17.82
C GLN A 77 17.37 49.96 18.48
N GLY A 78 17.54 50.34 19.76
CA GLY A 78 18.79 50.17 20.52
C GLY A 78 19.29 48.70 20.57
N PRO A 79 20.44 48.41 21.19
CA PRO A 79 21.06 47.09 21.13
C PRO A 79 20.07 46.03 21.64
N VAL A 80 19.56 45.19 20.74
CA VAL A 80 18.73 44.02 21.09
C VAL A 80 19.61 42.82 20.79
N VAL A 81 19.87 42.00 21.81
CA VAL A 81 20.57 40.73 21.64
C VAL A 81 19.68 39.84 20.76
N ASP A 82 20.23 39.35 19.65
CA ASP A 82 19.47 38.63 18.62
C ASP A 82 19.41 37.12 18.94
N GLU A 83 18.40 36.72 19.72
CA GLU A 83 18.19 35.32 20.11
C GLU A 83 17.77 34.40 18.93
N GLN A 84 17.52 34.96 17.73
CA GLN A 84 17.01 34.19 16.59
C GLN A 84 17.91 33.03 16.16
N ILE A 85 19.22 33.11 16.42
CA ILE A 85 20.20 32.08 16.05
C ILE A 85 19.98 30.81 16.85
N LEU A 86 19.83 30.95 18.17
CA LEU A 86 19.57 29.84 19.07
C LEU A 86 18.19 29.24 18.79
N ASP A 87 17.20 30.11 18.58
CA ASP A 87 15.83 29.75 18.28
C ASP A 87 15.73 28.91 16.98
N ALA A 88 16.50 29.30 15.95
CA ALA A 88 16.62 28.54 14.70
C ALA A 88 17.33 27.20 14.91
N ALA A 89 18.44 27.20 15.66
CA ALA A 89 19.20 25.98 15.96
C ALA A 89 18.36 24.94 16.72
N GLN A 90 17.59 25.37 17.72
CA GLN A 90 16.70 24.50 18.50
C GLN A 90 15.55 23.93 17.65
N LYS A 91 14.91 24.75 16.82
CA LYS A 91 13.84 24.30 15.91
C LYS A 91 14.33 23.25 14.92
N LEU A 92 15.52 23.48 14.35
CA LEU A 92 16.15 22.51 13.45
C LEU A 92 16.56 21.24 14.19
N ALA A 93 17.06 21.33 15.44
CA ALA A 93 17.54 20.18 16.20
C ALA A 93 16.47 19.10 16.42
N VAL A 94 15.19 19.47 16.48
CA VAL A 94 14.07 18.53 16.59
C VAL A 94 13.89 17.67 15.33
N LEU A 95 14.37 18.13 14.17
CA LEU A 95 14.24 17.42 12.89
C LEU A 95 15.32 16.34 12.69
N ALA A 96 16.41 16.38 13.48
CA ALA A 96 17.53 15.45 13.38
C ALA A 96 17.12 14.01 13.69
N ALA A 97 17.18 13.13 12.68
CA ALA A 97 16.67 11.76 12.80
C ALA A 97 17.77 10.72 13.00
N THR A 98 18.95 10.92 12.41
CA THR A 98 20.08 9.98 12.54
C THR A 98 21.01 10.39 13.68
N ARG A 99 21.82 9.46 14.20
CA ARG A 99 22.80 9.79 15.26
C ARG A 99 23.82 10.85 14.82
N GLU A 100 24.21 10.82 13.54
CA GLU A 100 25.13 11.80 12.97
C GLU A 100 24.46 13.18 12.82
N GLU A 101 23.21 13.22 12.35
CA GLU A 101 22.41 14.46 12.33
C GLU A 101 22.21 15.02 13.75
N GLN A 102 21.93 14.17 14.75
CA GLN A 102 21.76 14.58 16.14
C GLN A 102 23.04 15.15 16.75
N GLN A 103 24.21 14.64 16.36
CA GLN A 103 25.47 15.18 16.81
C GLN A 103 25.68 16.60 16.24
N GLN A 104 25.49 16.78 14.94
CA GLN A 104 25.60 18.09 14.29
C GLN A 104 24.57 19.10 14.83
N ALA A 105 23.36 18.65 15.14
CA ALA A 105 22.34 19.47 15.77
C ALA A 105 22.74 19.95 17.17
N ARG A 106 23.34 19.08 17.99
CA ARG A 106 23.84 19.47 19.32
C ARG A 106 25.01 20.43 19.22
N ASP A 107 25.93 20.19 18.29
CA ASP A 107 27.06 21.08 18.05
C ASP A 107 26.57 22.46 17.59
N ALA A 108 25.56 22.53 16.71
CA ALA A 108 24.94 23.77 16.26
C ALA A 108 24.22 24.52 17.38
N VAL A 109 23.44 23.83 18.23
CA VAL A 109 22.77 24.46 19.39
C VAL A 109 23.81 25.02 20.36
N ARG A 110 24.85 24.25 20.69
CA ARG A 110 25.93 24.69 21.59
C ARG A 110 26.68 25.92 21.05
N LEU A 111 26.98 25.96 19.75
CA LEU A 111 27.65 27.10 19.12
C LEU A 111 26.75 28.34 19.05
N ALA A 112 25.46 28.15 18.77
CA ALA A 112 24.49 29.25 18.77
C ALA A 112 24.28 29.83 20.17
N ASP A 113 24.24 28.96 21.19
CA ASP A 113 24.12 29.36 22.60
C ASP A 113 25.34 30.16 23.05
N HIS A 114 26.55 29.67 22.74
CA HIS A 114 27.78 30.39 23.04
C HIS A 114 27.86 31.77 22.37
N GLU A 115 27.38 31.89 21.13
CA GLU A 115 27.33 33.20 20.45
C GLU A 115 26.36 34.17 21.13
N VAL A 116 25.19 33.68 21.55
CA VAL A 116 24.19 34.48 22.28
C VAL A 116 24.74 34.94 23.62
N ASP A 117 25.44 34.08 24.36
CA ASP A 117 26.13 34.45 25.60
C ASP A 117 27.15 35.57 25.37
N LEU A 118 28.01 35.43 24.36
CA LEU A 118 28.97 36.47 24.00
C LEU A 118 28.26 37.77 23.63
N ALA A 119 27.18 37.72 22.85
CA ALA A 119 26.37 38.88 22.50
C ALA A 119 25.73 39.57 23.72
N PHE A 120 25.29 38.80 24.72
CA PHE A 120 24.82 39.36 26.00
C PHE A 120 25.96 40.03 26.77
N THR A 121 27.15 39.41 26.83
CA THR A 121 28.30 40.00 27.52
C THR A 121 28.79 41.29 26.86
N ASP A 122 28.70 41.37 25.54
CA ASP A 122 28.98 42.57 24.75
C ASP A 122 27.94 43.65 25.05
N ALA A 123 26.64 43.32 24.96
CA ALA A 123 25.55 44.26 25.26
C ALA A 123 25.60 44.82 26.70
N LEU A 124 25.92 43.97 27.69
CA LEU A 124 26.12 44.40 29.09
C LEU A 124 27.28 45.37 29.26
N ARG A 125 28.36 45.19 28.47
CA ARG A 125 29.54 46.07 28.48
C ARG A 125 29.24 47.39 27.79
N THR A 126 28.66 47.37 26.60
CA THR A 126 28.26 48.60 25.88
C THR A 126 27.27 49.42 26.71
N ALA A 127 26.35 48.78 27.41
CA ALA A 127 25.41 49.43 28.33
C ALA A 127 26.10 50.14 29.51
N ASN A 128 27.24 49.62 29.98
CA ASN A 128 28.04 50.26 31.02
C ASN A 128 28.88 51.44 30.50
N GLU A 129 29.33 51.37 29.24
CA GLU A 129 30.15 52.42 28.61
C GLU A 129 29.32 53.61 28.11
N GLN A 130 28.08 53.35 27.68
CA GLN A 130 27.15 54.38 27.17
C GLN A 130 25.78 54.27 27.85
N PRO A 131 25.59 54.86 29.05
CA PRO A 131 24.27 54.98 29.64
C PRO A 131 23.38 55.83 28.71
N GLY A 132 22.31 55.23 28.19
CA GLY A 132 21.44 55.81 27.16
C GLY A 132 20.79 57.15 27.54
N PRO A 133 20.06 57.80 26.61
CA PRO A 133 19.40 59.08 26.86
C PRO A 133 18.40 58.99 28.01
N GLN A 134 18.80 59.52 29.17
CA GLN A 134 18.05 59.38 30.42
C GLN A 134 16.76 60.21 30.41
N THR A 135 15.66 59.58 30.83
CA THR A 135 14.41 60.26 31.16
C THR A 135 14.63 61.26 32.31
N PRO A 136 13.85 62.35 32.40
CA PRO A 136 13.99 63.33 33.48
C PRO A 136 13.80 62.71 34.89
N GLU A 137 13.02 61.63 35.00
CA GLU A 137 12.81 60.86 36.22
C GLU A 137 14.06 60.04 36.60
N ALA A 138 14.69 59.36 35.63
CA ALA A 138 15.94 58.63 35.86
C ALA A 138 17.11 59.56 36.28
N ARG A 139 17.14 60.80 35.78
CA ARG A 139 18.13 61.81 36.22
C ARG A 139 17.96 62.19 37.69
N ALA A 140 16.72 62.36 38.15
CA ALA A 140 16.45 62.67 39.56
C ALA A 140 16.85 61.52 40.50
N ILE A 141 16.65 60.27 40.07
CA ILE A 141 17.09 59.09 40.82
C ILE A 141 18.63 58.99 40.83
N LEU A 142 19.29 59.29 39.72
CA LEU A 142 20.76 59.34 39.66
C LEU A 142 21.37 60.44 40.53
N ASP A 143 20.77 61.64 40.55
CA ASP A 143 21.19 62.71 41.45
C ASP A 143 21.05 62.27 42.92
N ARG A 144 19.97 61.56 43.26
CA ARG A 144 19.79 60.96 44.59
C ARG A 144 20.86 59.92 44.89
N ILE A 145 21.18 59.03 43.95
CA ILE A 145 22.26 58.04 44.08
C ILE A 145 23.59 58.74 44.34
N HIS A 146 23.95 59.75 43.55
CA HIS A 146 25.20 60.50 43.72
C HIS A 146 25.28 61.22 45.06
N GLN A 147 24.16 61.80 45.52
CA GLN A 147 24.08 62.43 46.83
C GLN A 147 24.27 61.41 47.95
N THR A 148 23.58 60.27 47.89
CA THR A 148 23.72 59.17 48.88
C THR A 148 25.14 58.60 48.88
N GLU A 149 25.79 58.43 47.73
CA GLU A 149 27.19 58.00 47.64
C GLU A 149 28.17 59.00 48.27
N ALA A 150 27.91 60.30 48.11
CA ALA A 150 28.71 61.35 48.75
C ALA A 150 28.54 61.32 50.28
N GLU A 151 27.31 61.13 50.76
CA GLU A 151 26.99 60.98 52.18
C GLU A 151 27.62 59.71 52.79
N ILE A 152 27.61 58.58 52.07
CA ILE A 152 28.32 57.35 52.46
C ILE A 152 29.82 57.61 52.61
N LYS A 153 30.45 58.29 51.64
CA LYS A 153 31.90 58.63 51.73
C LYS A 153 32.19 59.55 52.92
N ALA A 154 31.32 60.51 53.20
CA ALA A 154 31.46 61.39 54.36
C ALA A 154 31.32 60.61 55.68
N ASN A 155 30.32 59.73 55.80
CA ASN A 155 30.12 58.89 56.98
C ASN A 155 31.24 57.87 57.18
N GLN A 156 31.78 57.27 56.10
CA GLN A 156 32.99 56.43 56.18
C GLN A 156 34.20 57.20 56.71
N GLN A 157 34.38 58.46 56.30
CA GLN A 157 35.45 59.30 56.83
C GLN A 157 35.21 59.66 58.31
N LYS A 158 33.97 59.95 58.70
CA LYS A 158 33.58 60.24 60.08
C LYS A 158 33.82 59.04 61.00
N VAL A 159 33.44 57.83 60.59
CA VAL A 159 33.75 56.58 61.30
C VAL A 159 35.26 56.39 61.44
N LYS A 160 36.05 56.61 60.38
CA LYS A 160 37.51 56.52 60.44
C LYS A 160 38.13 57.55 61.40
N GLN A 161 37.62 58.78 61.41
CA GLN A 161 38.09 59.85 62.30
C GLN A 161 37.74 59.56 63.76
N LEU A 162 36.50 59.12 64.05
CA LEU A 162 36.08 58.73 65.40
C LEU A 162 36.86 57.51 65.90
N THR A 163 37.10 56.52 65.04
CA THR A 163 37.94 55.34 65.36
C THR A 163 39.38 55.75 65.71
N ALA A 164 39.95 56.71 64.98
CA ALA A 164 41.27 57.25 65.29
C ALA A 164 41.30 58.05 66.60
N GLN A 165 40.22 58.76 66.95
CA GLN A 165 40.10 59.50 68.21
C GLN A 165 39.93 58.59 69.43
N VAL A 166 39.20 57.47 69.30
CA VAL A 166 39.12 56.43 70.34
C VAL A 166 40.50 55.87 70.68
N ALA A 167 41.35 55.65 69.67
CA ALA A 167 42.70 55.15 69.87
C ALA A 167 43.64 56.15 70.59
N ALA A 168 43.27 57.43 70.67
CA ALA A 168 44.07 58.51 71.25
C ALA A 168 43.51 59.10 72.56
N ALA A 169 42.32 58.68 73.02
CA ALA A 169 41.60 59.26 74.16
C ALA A 169 41.75 58.45 75.48
N PRO A 170 41.70 59.11 76.66
CA PRO A 170 41.73 58.46 77.98
C PRO A 170 40.47 57.61 78.25
N GLU A 171 40.57 56.58 79.12
CA GLU A 171 39.53 55.56 79.34
C GLU A 171 38.14 56.10 79.71
N SER A 172 38.03 57.29 80.32
CA SER A 172 36.74 57.91 80.69
C SER A 172 35.88 58.32 79.49
N ASP A 173 36.51 58.64 78.35
CA ASP A 173 35.84 59.22 77.18
C ASP A 173 35.62 58.16 76.07
N GLN A 174 36.29 57.01 76.18
CA GLN A 174 36.24 55.93 75.20
C GLN A 174 34.84 55.33 75.03
N ASP A 175 34.06 55.21 76.11
CA ASP A 175 32.71 54.66 76.03
C ASP A 175 31.76 55.59 75.25
N THR A 176 31.84 56.91 75.48
CA THR A 176 31.05 57.90 74.72
C THR A 176 31.45 57.95 73.24
N LEU A 177 32.73 57.81 72.93
CA LEU A 177 33.22 57.76 71.54
C LEU A 177 32.84 56.44 70.85
N ARG A 178 32.75 55.31 71.58
CA ARG A 178 32.24 54.04 71.06
C ARG A 178 30.76 54.11 70.72
N GLU A 179 29.94 54.77 71.55
CA GLU A 179 28.54 55.04 71.24
C GLU A 179 28.40 55.91 69.96
N GLN A 180 29.24 56.93 69.81
CA GLN A 180 29.26 57.76 68.60
C GLN A 180 29.70 57.00 67.33
N ILE A 181 30.64 56.06 67.46
CA ILE A 181 31.01 55.16 66.36
C ILE A 181 29.82 54.28 66.00
N GLN A 182 29.15 53.65 66.96
CA GLN A 182 27.98 52.80 66.69
C GLN A 182 26.86 53.59 66.00
N LEU A 183 26.60 54.82 66.42
CA LEU A 183 25.63 55.70 65.77
C LEU A 183 26.04 56.04 64.33
N ALA A 184 27.31 56.42 64.11
CA ALA A 184 27.83 56.72 62.78
C ALA A 184 27.88 55.47 61.86
N GLN A 185 28.05 54.28 62.45
CA GLN A 185 27.98 53.00 61.75
C GLN A 185 26.54 52.69 61.33
N ALA A 186 25.56 52.89 62.23
CA ALA A 186 24.14 52.73 61.91
C ALA A 186 23.66 53.75 60.85
N GLU A 187 24.15 54.99 60.91
CA GLU A 187 23.91 56.00 59.86
C GLU A 187 24.54 55.58 58.51
N LEU A 188 25.69 54.93 58.53
CA LEU A 188 26.33 54.41 57.32
C LEU A 188 25.53 53.25 56.72
N ASP A 189 25.07 52.31 57.55
CA ASP A 189 24.29 51.14 57.12
C ASP A 189 22.94 51.61 56.53
N LEU A 190 22.24 52.53 57.18
CA LEU A 190 21.02 53.15 56.64
C LEU A 190 21.24 53.77 55.27
N LYS A 191 22.36 54.48 55.07
CA LYS A 191 22.69 55.11 53.79
C LYS A 191 23.06 54.10 52.72
N GLN A 192 23.65 52.96 53.09
CA GLN A 192 23.87 51.85 52.17
C GLN A 192 22.56 51.22 51.72
N ASP A 193 21.59 51.08 52.63
CA ASP A 193 20.24 50.60 52.30
C ASP A 193 19.50 51.61 51.40
N GLU A 194 19.53 52.91 51.71
CA GLU A 194 18.96 53.96 50.84
C GLU A 194 19.59 53.99 49.44
N LEU A 195 20.88 53.65 49.32
CA LEU A 195 21.57 53.53 48.04
C LEU A 195 21.07 52.31 47.27
N ALA A 196 20.85 51.18 47.94
CA ALA A 196 20.30 49.98 47.33
C ALA A 196 18.88 50.23 46.80
N ASP A 197 18.02 50.84 47.62
CA ASP A 197 16.65 51.22 47.24
C ASP A 197 16.64 52.16 46.02
N ALA A 198 17.48 53.20 46.03
CA ALA A 198 17.56 54.14 44.91
C ALA A 198 18.06 53.47 43.61
N LYS A 199 18.94 52.47 43.71
CA LYS A 199 19.37 51.67 42.56
C LYS A 199 18.27 50.75 42.06
N GLU A 200 17.45 50.18 42.95
CA GLU A 200 16.30 49.37 42.57
C GLU A 200 15.20 50.20 41.90
N ASP A 201 14.92 51.41 42.40
CA ASP A 201 14.00 52.36 41.77
C ASP A 201 14.48 52.75 40.36
N LEU A 202 15.79 52.97 40.17
CA LEU A 202 16.37 53.25 38.86
C LEU A 202 16.17 52.08 37.87
N ALA A 203 16.33 50.84 38.36
CA ALA A 203 16.12 49.62 37.57
C ALA A 203 14.63 49.38 37.24
N ARG A 204 13.71 49.80 38.11
CA ARG A 204 12.25 49.71 37.90
C ARG A 204 11.76 50.67 36.82
N ASP A 205 12.31 51.89 36.78
CA ASP A 205 11.94 52.91 35.79
C ASP A 205 12.60 52.69 34.41
N GLY A 206 13.34 51.59 34.23
CA GLY A 206 14.00 51.26 32.97
C GLY A 206 15.15 52.21 32.62
N GLY A 207 15.71 52.89 33.62
CA GLY A 207 16.70 53.95 33.48
C GLY A 207 18.12 53.45 33.19
N ASP A 208 18.43 52.18 33.45
CA ASP A 208 19.72 51.59 33.12
C ASP A 208 19.58 50.46 32.09
N ALA A 209 20.24 50.64 30.95
CA ALA A 209 20.35 49.59 29.93
C ALA A 209 20.96 48.30 30.54
N HIS A 210 21.81 48.43 31.55
CA HIS A 210 22.50 47.33 32.22
C HIS A 210 21.55 46.37 32.96
N SER A 211 20.67 46.84 33.88
CA SER A 211 19.72 45.95 34.57
C SER A 211 18.74 45.25 33.63
N ARG A 212 18.42 45.88 32.49
CA ARG A 212 17.58 45.27 31.47
C ARG A 212 18.29 44.07 30.83
N PHE A 213 19.54 44.23 30.41
CA PHE A 213 20.31 43.10 29.84
C PHE A 213 20.65 42.05 30.90
N GLN A 214 20.89 42.45 32.16
CA GLN A 214 21.14 41.52 33.27
C GLN A 214 19.93 40.62 33.50
N ARG A 215 18.72 41.19 33.56
CA ARG A 215 17.47 40.42 33.69
C ARG A 215 17.21 39.50 32.50
N LEU A 216 17.52 39.96 31.28
CA LEU A 216 17.36 39.14 30.07
C LEU A 216 18.35 37.97 30.08
N PHE A 217 19.61 38.22 30.48
CA PHE A 217 20.63 37.20 30.62
C PHE A 217 20.28 36.15 31.69
N GLU A 218 19.80 36.58 32.87
CA GLU A 218 19.34 35.66 33.93
C GLU A 218 18.11 34.85 33.50
N GLN A 219 17.21 35.44 32.71
CA GLN A 219 16.08 34.70 32.11
C GLN A 219 16.57 33.65 31.10
N HIS A 220 17.56 33.99 30.29
CA HIS A 220 18.19 33.10 29.32
C HIS A 220 18.86 31.89 30.02
N GLU A 221 19.74 32.13 31.01
CA GLU A 221 20.37 31.05 31.79
C GLU A 221 19.34 30.16 32.50
N ALA A 222 18.25 30.74 33.02
CA ALA A 222 17.18 29.97 33.65
C ALA A 222 16.44 29.06 32.65
N ILE A 223 16.22 29.53 31.42
CA ILE A 223 15.61 28.75 30.33
C ILE A 223 16.58 27.66 29.84
N GLU A 224 17.87 27.95 29.75
CA GLU A 224 18.92 27.00 29.38
C GLU A 224 19.02 25.84 30.38
N HIS A 225 19.06 26.15 31.68
CA HIS A 225 19.07 25.13 32.74
C HIS A 225 17.79 24.28 32.75
N ALA A 226 16.62 24.88 32.48
CA ALA A 226 15.36 24.15 32.37
C ALA A 226 15.29 23.26 31.11
N SER A 227 15.78 23.74 29.97
CA SER A 227 15.76 23.02 28.69
C SER A 227 16.77 21.87 28.64
N THR A 228 17.95 22.04 29.25
CA THR A 228 18.97 20.98 29.41
C THR A 228 18.45 19.85 30.29
N ALA A 229 17.73 20.18 31.38
CA ALA A 229 17.07 19.19 32.24
C ALA A 229 15.92 18.45 31.51
N ALA A 230 15.19 19.13 30.62
CA ALA A 230 14.14 18.52 29.81
C ALA A 230 14.70 17.60 28.71
N GLN A 231 15.79 17.99 28.04
CA GLN A 231 16.44 17.19 26.98
C GLN A 231 17.05 15.89 27.51
N ALA A 232 17.55 15.87 28.75
CA ALA A 232 18.06 14.65 29.40
C ALA A 232 16.98 13.57 29.60
N ASN A 233 15.69 13.94 29.62
CA ASN A 233 14.57 13.02 29.82
C ASN A 233 13.80 12.63 28.55
N SER A 234 14.09 13.23 27.40
CA SER A 234 13.44 12.90 26.12
C SER A 234 14.11 11.73 25.41
N GLY A 235 14.01 10.54 26.00
CA GLY A 235 14.28 9.27 25.33
C GLY A 235 13.17 8.92 24.34
N ALA A 236 13.50 8.89 23.05
CA ALA A 236 12.77 8.20 21.97
C ALA A 236 11.27 8.52 21.80
N GLY A 237 10.97 9.73 21.30
CA GLY A 237 9.70 9.99 20.64
C GLY A 237 9.59 9.16 19.36
N SER A 238 8.77 8.11 19.38
CA SER A 238 8.44 7.33 18.18
C SER A 238 7.72 8.24 17.18
N PRO A 239 8.10 8.24 15.88
CA PRO A 239 7.43 9.08 14.90
C PRO A 239 5.95 8.69 14.80
N PRO A 240 5.06 9.66 14.56
CA PRO A 240 3.61 9.43 14.52
C PRO A 240 3.27 8.36 13.48
N GLN A 241 2.49 7.36 13.91
CA GLN A 241 2.08 6.25 13.06
C GLN A 241 1.23 6.78 11.90
N THR A 242 1.80 6.78 10.70
CA THR A 242 1.10 7.18 9.49
C THR A 242 0.07 6.14 9.07
N VAL A 243 -1.13 6.60 8.70
CA VAL A 243 -2.25 5.80 8.15
C VAL A 243 -1.86 5.02 6.88
N PHE A 244 -0.78 5.42 6.21
CA PHE A 244 -0.27 4.75 5.01
C PHE A 244 0.88 3.81 5.36
N SER A 245 0.90 2.64 4.72
CA SER A 245 2.00 1.68 4.83
C SER A 245 3.31 2.36 4.41
N SER A 246 4.39 2.11 5.16
CA SER A 246 5.74 2.64 4.94
C SER A 246 6.31 2.31 3.54
N GLY A 247 5.68 1.38 2.82
CA GLY A 247 6.03 0.98 1.46
C GLY A 247 5.37 1.78 0.33
N SER A 248 4.33 2.58 0.59
CA SER A 248 3.58 3.26 -0.48
C SER A 248 4.38 4.39 -1.14
N LEU A 249 4.20 4.58 -2.45
CA LEU A 249 4.88 5.63 -3.22
C LEU A 249 4.58 7.05 -2.70
N ILE A 250 3.34 7.27 -2.24
CA ILE A 250 2.89 8.55 -1.68
C ILE A 250 3.59 8.83 -0.35
N ALA A 251 3.74 7.83 0.52
CA ALA A 251 4.49 7.97 1.76
C ALA A 251 5.98 8.25 1.47
N LYS A 252 6.58 7.57 0.49
CA LYS A 252 7.97 7.83 0.06
C LYS A 252 8.14 9.25 -0.50
N TRP A 253 7.20 9.73 -1.30
CA TRP A 253 7.23 11.10 -1.84
C TRP A 253 7.11 12.15 -0.74
N ARG A 254 6.18 11.98 0.21
CA ARG A 254 6.03 12.91 1.34
C ARG A 254 7.27 12.94 2.24
N ARG A 255 7.92 11.79 2.44
CA ARG A 255 9.20 11.72 3.14
C ARG A 255 10.30 12.45 2.40
N TRP A 256 10.38 12.27 1.09
CA TRP A 256 11.35 12.97 0.26
C TRP A 256 11.14 14.49 0.25
N SER A 257 9.88 14.95 0.16
CA SER A 257 9.58 16.38 0.19
C SER A 257 9.90 17.01 1.54
N ALA A 258 9.61 16.32 2.66
CA ALA A 258 9.96 16.78 4.00
C ALA A 258 11.48 16.93 4.18
N LEU A 259 12.28 15.98 3.64
CA LEU A 259 13.75 16.11 3.64
C LEU A 259 14.24 17.28 2.77
N GLY A 260 13.49 17.64 1.72
CA GLY A 260 13.79 18.83 0.91
C GLY A 260 13.54 20.13 1.66
N GLU A 261 12.47 20.18 2.46
CA GLU A 261 12.15 21.33 3.32
C GLU A 261 13.18 21.50 4.44
N GLU A 262 13.57 20.40 5.11
CA GLU A 262 14.66 20.38 6.11
C GLU A 262 15.98 20.88 5.49
N GLN A 263 16.31 20.43 4.28
CA GLN A 263 17.50 20.89 3.57
C GLN A 263 17.46 22.40 3.25
N ALA A 264 16.29 22.93 2.86
CA ALA A 264 16.15 24.35 2.56
C ALA A 264 16.34 25.21 3.82
N GLN A 265 15.76 24.80 4.94
CA GLN A 265 15.91 25.50 6.22
C GLN A 265 17.36 25.48 6.73
N LEU A 266 18.07 24.34 6.57
CA LEU A 266 19.51 24.26 6.90
C LEU A 266 20.38 25.16 6.02
N LEU A 267 20.05 25.28 4.73
CA LEU A 267 20.76 26.19 3.81
C LEU A 267 20.49 27.66 4.14
N GLU A 268 19.27 28.00 4.51
CA GLU A 268 18.90 29.35 4.96
C GLU A 268 19.65 29.71 6.24
N ALA A 269 19.62 28.84 7.26
CA ALA A 269 20.35 29.05 8.51
C ALA A 269 21.87 29.14 8.31
N GLN A 270 22.43 28.34 7.40
CA GLN A 270 23.85 28.44 7.03
C GLN A 270 24.19 29.81 6.43
N GLN A 271 23.36 30.30 5.50
CA GLN A 271 23.57 31.60 4.85
C GLN A 271 23.41 32.76 5.83
N ASP A 272 22.46 32.64 6.76
CA ASP A 272 22.22 33.63 7.81
C ASP A 272 23.42 33.72 8.78
N ALA A 273 23.97 32.60 9.22
CA ALA A 273 25.19 32.55 10.04
C ALA A 273 26.41 33.16 9.32
N LEU A 274 26.60 32.85 8.04
CA LEU A 274 27.65 33.46 7.21
C LEU A 274 27.44 34.96 7.00
N GLY A 275 26.19 35.39 6.82
CA GLY A 275 25.80 36.79 6.68
C GLY A 275 26.17 37.58 7.93
N ARG A 276 25.78 37.09 9.12
CA ARG A 276 26.14 37.70 10.41
C ARG A 276 27.65 37.71 10.65
N ALA A 277 28.35 36.61 10.36
CA ALA A 277 29.80 36.56 10.47
C ALA A 277 30.49 37.62 9.60
N SER A 278 29.98 37.87 8.39
CA SER A 278 30.51 38.91 7.49
C SER A 278 30.24 40.33 7.99
N ALA A 279 29.09 40.55 8.64
CA ALA A 279 28.74 41.83 9.25
C ALA A 279 29.68 42.14 10.43
N LEU A 280 29.85 41.19 11.35
CA LEU A 280 30.78 41.31 12.48
C LEU A 280 32.24 41.44 12.04
N THR A 281 32.63 40.80 10.93
CA THR A 281 33.97 41.02 10.35
C THR A 281 34.16 42.47 9.92
N GLY A 282 33.11 43.11 9.36
CA GLY A 282 33.15 44.53 9.03
C GLY A 282 33.29 45.45 10.24
N ASP A 283 32.55 45.14 11.32
CA ASP A 283 32.64 45.88 12.59
C ASP A 283 34.01 45.69 13.26
N HIS A 284 34.54 44.46 13.24
CA HIS A 284 35.88 44.12 13.70
C HIS A 284 36.95 44.93 12.94
N ASP A 285 36.92 44.93 11.61
CA ASP A 285 37.91 45.65 10.80
C ASP A 285 37.86 47.16 11.05
N ALA A 286 36.67 47.72 11.27
CA ALA A 286 36.49 49.12 11.62
C ALA A 286 37.06 49.46 13.00
N LEU A 287 36.81 48.61 14.01
CA LEU A 287 37.36 48.79 15.36
C LEU A 287 38.88 48.59 15.38
N GLU A 288 39.40 47.62 14.64
CA GLU A 288 40.85 47.37 14.54
C GLU A 288 41.57 48.59 13.96
N GLN A 289 40.96 49.25 12.96
CA GLN A 289 41.50 50.49 12.42
C GLN A 289 41.51 51.62 13.48
N GLN A 290 40.45 51.77 14.27
CA GLN A 290 40.40 52.77 15.35
C GLN A 290 41.49 52.51 16.41
N VAL A 291 41.64 51.26 16.86
CA VAL A 291 42.69 50.88 17.83
C VAL A 291 44.08 51.16 17.28
N ARG A 292 44.34 50.86 16.00
CA ARG A 292 45.64 51.17 15.36
C ARG A 292 45.89 52.68 15.29
N GLU A 293 44.88 53.48 14.99
CA GLU A 293 44.96 54.95 14.98
C GLU A 293 45.23 55.50 16.40
N GLU A 294 44.53 55.01 17.42
CA GLU A 294 44.76 55.39 18.81
C GLU A 294 46.14 54.97 19.33
N GLN A 295 46.60 53.76 18.99
CA GLN A 295 47.96 53.29 19.31
C GLN A 295 49.03 54.18 18.65
N ALA A 296 48.82 54.61 17.40
CA ALA A 296 49.72 55.52 16.71
C ALA A 296 49.76 56.91 17.36
N GLN A 297 48.60 57.46 17.73
CA GLN A 297 48.50 58.72 18.47
C GLN A 297 49.21 58.65 19.83
N LYS A 298 49.09 57.52 20.55
CA LYS A 298 49.79 57.28 21.82
C LYS A 298 51.30 57.23 21.66
N ARG A 299 51.83 56.58 20.60
CA ARG A 299 53.28 56.61 20.31
C ARG A 299 53.77 58.04 20.08
N GLY A 300 52.99 58.85 19.35
CA GLY A 300 53.28 60.27 19.16
C GLY A 300 53.26 61.09 20.46
N LEU A 301 52.26 60.86 21.34
CA LEU A 301 52.15 61.53 22.64
C LEU A 301 53.25 61.08 23.63
N ALA A 302 53.63 59.80 23.61
CA ALA A 302 54.73 59.28 24.43
C ALA A 302 56.08 59.87 24.01
N GLU A 303 56.31 60.05 22.71
CA GLU A 303 57.49 60.74 22.17
C GLU A 303 57.49 62.25 22.53
N GLN A 304 56.32 62.90 22.49
CA GLN A 304 56.15 64.29 22.96
C GLN A 304 56.38 64.43 24.47
N ALA A 305 55.89 63.50 25.28
CA ALA A 305 56.13 63.48 26.72
C ALA A 305 57.62 63.21 27.04
N ALA A 306 58.26 62.28 26.34
CA ALA A 306 59.67 61.99 26.48
C ALA A 306 60.57 63.18 26.08
N SER A 307 60.17 63.97 25.08
CA SER A 307 60.87 65.21 24.70
C SER A 307 60.63 66.33 25.72
N LEU A 308 59.44 66.48 26.29
CA LEU A 308 59.14 67.46 27.35
C LEU A 308 59.94 67.18 28.64
N VAL A 309 60.09 65.91 29.03
CA VAL A 309 60.93 65.50 30.17
C VAL A 309 62.41 65.79 29.94
N LYS A 310 62.92 65.60 28.71
CA LYS A 310 64.29 65.98 28.33
C LYS A 310 64.53 67.49 28.33
N THR A 311 63.50 68.32 28.15
CA THR A 311 63.63 69.79 28.04
C THR A 311 63.50 70.51 29.40
N GLY A 312 63.29 69.78 30.50
CA GLY A 312 63.49 70.30 31.86
C GLY A 312 62.60 71.47 32.30
N LYS A 313 61.40 71.63 31.72
CA LYS A 313 60.43 72.65 32.18
C LYS A 313 59.30 71.97 32.94
N ALA A 314 59.44 71.91 34.26
CA ALA A 314 58.38 71.44 35.16
C ALA A 314 57.17 72.37 35.03
N LEU A 315 56.10 71.88 34.42
CA LEU A 315 54.76 72.49 34.52
C LEU A 315 54.24 72.24 35.93
N ALA A 316 54.64 73.09 36.86
CA ALA A 316 53.98 73.27 38.15
C ALA A 316 52.62 73.95 37.89
N GLY A 317 51.56 73.14 37.84
CA GLY A 317 50.18 73.61 37.70
C GLY A 317 49.22 72.43 37.56
N GLY A 318 47.96 72.59 37.99
CA GLY A 318 46.93 71.53 38.07
C GLY A 318 46.72 70.69 36.80
N ASN A 319 47.27 71.09 35.66
CA ASN A 319 47.27 70.36 34.39
C ASN A 319 48.02 69.02 34.43
N SER A 320 49.00 68.80 35.33
CA SER A 320 49.74 67.52 35.41
C SER A 320 48.89 66.37 35.95
N LYS A 321 47.99 66.67 36.91
CA LYS A 321 47.03 65.70 37.45
C LYS A 321 45.95 65.38 36.41
N GLN A 322 45.47 66.39 35.68
CA GLN A 322 44.48 66.24 34.61
C GLN A 322 45.03 65.47 33.39
N THR A 323 46.28 65.70 33.01
CA THR A 323 46.94 64.92 31.94
C THR A 323 47.21 63.48 32.39
N ALA A 324 47.60 63.24 33.64
CA ALA A 324 47.76 61.90 34.18
C ALA A 324 46.41 61.12 34.27
N THR A 325 45.31 61.79 34.61
CA THR A 325 43.98 61.17 34.58
C THR A 325 43.48 60.93 33.16
N ALA A 326 43.78 61.82 32.20
CA ALA A 326 43.43 61.65 30.80
C ALA A 326 44.24 60.53 30.10
N THR A 327 45.52 60.36 30.46
CA THR A 327 46.32 59.23 29.98
C THR A 327 45.89 57.90 30.59
N LEU A 328 45.52 57.87 31.88
CA LEU A 328 44.91 56.68 32.50
C LEU A 328 43.57 56.30 31.86
N ALA A 329 42.68 57.27 31.61
CA ALA A 329 41.41 57.02 30.94
C ALA A 329 41.57 56.48 29.52
N SER A 330 42.54 57.01 28.75
CA SER A 330 42.82 56.47 27.40
C SER A 330 43.48 55.10 27.42
N LEU A 331 44.26 54.75 28.45
CA LEU A 331 44.80 53.39 28.63
C LEU A 331 43.69 52.37 28.95
N HIS A 332 42.74 52.73 29.82
CA HIS A 332 41.57 51.91 30.07
C HIS A 332 40.76 51.68 28.79
N ARG A 333 40.43 52.76 28.06
CA ARG A 333 39.69 52.66 26.80
C ARG A 333 40.35 51.72 25.78
N LEU A 334 41.66 51.78 25.63
CA LEU A 334 42.37 50.90 24.70
C LEU A 334 42.38 49.44 25.16
N ALA A 335 42.47 49.18 26.47
CA ALA A 335 42.35 47.83 27.01
C ALA A 335 40.93 47.27 26.80
N ASP A 336 39.91 48.12 26.90
CA ASP A 336 38.52 47.76 26.61
C ASP A 336 38.33 47.50 25.10
N ASP A 337 38.90 48.33 24.23
CA ASP A 337 38.85 48.13 22.77
C ASP A 337 39.59 46.84 22.32
N GLU A 338 40.75 46.53 22.91
CA GLU A 338 41.45 45.25 22.67
C GLU A 338 40.61 44.05 23.11
N LYS A 339 39.87 44.18 24.22
CA LYS A 339 38.96 43.14 24.69
C LYS A 339 37.75 42.99 23.77
N ASN A 340 37.23 44.08 23.22
CA ASN A 340 36.13 44.08 22.26
C ASN A 340 36.55 43.40 20.94
N LEU A 341 37.77 43.65 20.46
CA LEU A 341 38.33 42.93 19.30
C LEU A 341 38.40 41.42 19.54
N ALA A 342 38.92 41.00 20.69
CA ALA A 342 39.02 39.57 21.02
C ALA A 342 37.64 38.90 21.16
N ASP A 343 36.62 39.64 21.59
CA ASP A 343 35.24 39.14 21.68
C ASP A 343 34.61 38.99 20.30
N LEU A 344 34.78 39.99 19.41
CA LEU A 344 34.34 39.92 18.02
C LEU A 344 35.00 38.75 17.27
N ASP A 345 36.30 38.51 17.49
CA ASP A 345 37.01 37.35 16.92
C ASP A 345 36.36 36.03 17.31
N ARG A 346 35.99 35.86 18.60
CA ARG A 346 35.31 34.65 19.09
C ARG A 346 33.94 34.48 18.46
N ARG A 347 33.13 35.55 18.43
CA ARG A 347 31.79 35.52 17.81
C ARG A 347 31.87 35.21 16.31
N ILE A 348 32.82 35.79 15.59
CA ILE A 348 33.06 35.48 14.17
C ILE A 348 33.45 34.01 14.00
N GLN A 349 34.30 33.48 14.88
CA GLN A 349 34.69 32.07 14.85
C GLN A 349 33.48 31.16 15.11
N ASP A 350 32.67 31.41 16.14
CA ASP A 350 31.50 30.61 16.48
C ASP A 350 30.48 30.59 15.33
N LEU A 351 30.21 31.74 14.69
CA LEU A 351 29.31 31.79 13.53
C LEU A 351 29.86 31.03 12.31
N ARG A 352 31.19 31.05 12.10
CA ARG A 352 31.83 30.26 11.04
C ARG A 352 31.76 28.77 11.34
N GLU A 353 32.02 28.36 12.58
CA GLU A 353 31.88 26.97 13.03
C GLU A 353 30.43 26.50 12.92
N LEU A 354 29.47 27.34 13.32
CA LEU A 354 28.03 27.09 13.20
C LEU A 354 27.62 26.89 11.73
N SER A 355 28.09 27.76 10.83
CA SER A 355 27.84 27.61 9.39
C SER A 355 28.45 26.32 8.80
N THR A 356 29.56 25.86 9.39
CA THR A 356 30.21 24.61 9.01
C THR A 356 29.41 23.41 9.51
N ALA A 357 28.90 23.45 10.74
CA ALA A 357 28.00 22.43 11.29
C ALA A 357 26.72 22.29 10.46
N TYR A 358 26.06 23.41 10.11
CA TYR A 358 24.91 23.40 9.19
C TYR A 358 25.27 22.85 7.81
N GLY A 359 26.46 23.18 7.29
CA GLY A 359 26.95 22.64 6.02
C GLY A 359 27.11 21.11 6.05
N GLN A 360 27.73 20.57 7.10
CA GLN A 360 27.92 19.13 7.30
C GLN A 360 26.57 18.42 7.48
N TRP A 361 25.67 18.97 8.28
CA TRP A 361 24.32 18.45 8.46
C TRP A 361 23.53 18.45 7.14
N SER A 362 23.57 19.53 6.38
CA SER A 362 22.89 19.61 5.07
C SER A 362 23.39 18.55 4.08
N ALA A 363 24.68 18.16 4.18
CA ALA A 363 25.26 17.10 3.37
C ALA A 363 24.72 15.71 3.77
N LEU A 364 24.57 15.43 5.07
CA LEU A 364 23.95 14.20 5.58
C LEU A 364 22.50 14.07 5.12
N VAL A 365 21.71 15.14 5.25
CA VAL A 365 20.30 15.17 4.79
C VAL A 365 20.23 14.94 3.29
N ARG A 366 21.16 15.51 2.50
CA ARG A 366 21.23 15.31 1.04
C ARG A 366 21.49 13.85 0.66
N VAL A 367 22.36 13.16 1.40
CA VAL A 367 22.61 11.71 1.18
C VAL A 367 21.33 10.92 1.42
N ARG A 368 20.63 11.21 2.51
CA ARG A 368 19.36 10.55 2.86
C ARG A 368 18.24 10.86 1.86
N GLN A 369 18.17 12.09 1.37
CA GLN A 369 17.23 12.50 0.33
C GLN A 369 17.47 11.73 -0.98
N ARG A 370 18.73 11.57 -1.40
CA ARG A 370 19.11 10.75 -2.57
C ARG A 370 18.79 9.28 -2.37
N ALA A 371 19.04 8.72 -1.18
CA ALA A 371 18.67 7.34 -0.87
C ALA A 371 17.15 7.12 -0.99
N SER A 372 16.34 8.08 -0.52
CA SER A 372 14.88 8.06 -0.68
C SER A 372 14.47 8.13 -2.16
N LEU A 373 15.09 9.00 -2.96
CA LEU A 373 14.86 9.05 -4.41
C LEU A 373 15.22 7.74 -5.10
N HIS A 374 16.35 7.14 -4.74
CA HIS A 374 16.79 5.86 -5.30
C HIS A 374 15.75 4.76 -5.03
N GLN A 375 15.23 4.69 -3.81
CA GLN A 375 14.15 3.75 -3.45
C GLN A 375 12.85 4.03 -4.21
N MET A 376 12.50 5.29 -4.48
CA MET A 376 11.35 5.65 -5.29
C MET A 376 11.53 5.26 -6.77
N LEU A 377 12.69 5.56 -7.35
CA LEU A 377 13.05 5.19 -8.72
C LEU A 377 13.06 3.67 -8.90
N GLN A 378 13.60 2.92 -7.94
CA GLN A 378 13.55 1.46 -7.95
C GLN A 378 12.10 0.95 -7.91
N SER A 379 11.24 1.55 -7.08
CA SER A 379 9.82 1.18 -7.02
C SER A 379 9.10 1.48 -8.35
N LEU A 380 9.37 2.65 -8.95
CA LEU A 380 8.84 3.03 -10.26
C LEU A 380 9.34 2.09 -11.37
N LEU A 381 10.61 1.72 -11.35
CA LEU A 381 11.19 0.76 -12.30
C LEU A 381 10.47 -0.58 -12.23
N TRP A 382 10.20 -1.10 -11.02
CA TRP A 382 9.42 -2.33 -10.84
C TRP A 382 8.00 -2.20 -11.38
N ILE A 383 7.32 -1.06 -11.19
CA ILE A 383 6.00 -0.81 -11.81
C ILE A 383 6.11 -0.95 -13.32
N VAL A 384 7.04 -0.20 -13.93
CA VAL A 384 7.18 -0.17 -15.39
C VAL A 384 7.55 -1.54 -15.95
N LEU A 385 8.48 -2.25 -15.31
CA LEU A 385 8.86 -3.61 -15.70
C LEU A 385 7.68 -4.57 -15.62
N THR A 386 6.86 -4.44 -14.59
CA THR A 386 5.71 -5.33 -14.40
C THR A 386 4.60 -5.05 -15.40
N VAL A 387 4.30 -3.78 -15.68
CA VAL A 387 3.37 -3.41 -16.75
C VAL A 387 3.90 -3.88 -18.11
N LEU A 388 5.21 -3.75 -18.37
CA LEU A 388 5.83 -4.26 -19.59
C LEU A 388 5.70 -5.79 -19.69
N LEU A 389 5.91 -6.52 -18.60
CA LEU A 389 5.75 -7.97 -18.54
C LEU A 389 4.31 -8.38 -18.85
N VAL A 390 3.32 -7.72 -18.25
CA VAL A 390 1.89 -7.94 -18.52
C VAL A 390 1.57 -7.72 -20.00
N LEU A 391 2.06 -6.63 -20.60
CA LEU A 391 1.87 -6.35 -22.03
C LEU A 391 2.55 -7.41 -22.91
N LEU A 392 3.73 -7.88 -22.53
CA LEU A 392 4.47 -8.92 -23.23
C LEU A 392 3.74 -10.27 -23.17
N VAL A 393 3.18 -10.62 -22.01
CA VAL A 393 2.35 -11.82 -21.82
C VAL A 393 1.08 -11.73 -22.66
N ALA A 394 0.36 -10.60 -22.62
CA ALA A 394 -0.82 -10.37 -23.46
C ALA A 394 -0.50 -10.53 -24.95
N TRP A 395 0.61 -9.96 -25.41
CA TRP A 395 1.08 -10.09 -26.78
C TRP A 395 1.47 -11.53 -27.14
N SER A 396 2.09 -12.24 -26.19
CA SER A 396 2.51 -13.64 -26.38
C SER A 396 1.30 -14.58 -26.49
N ILE A 397 0.25 -14.36 -25.69
CA ILE A 397 -1.01 -15.11 -25.76
C ILE A 397 -1.63 -14.96 -27.16
N ASP A 398 -1.72 -13.73 -27.67
CA ASP A 398 -2.24 -13.46 -29.02
C ASP A 398 -1.43 -14.19 -30.09
N ARG A 399 -0.10 -14.23 -29.95
CA ARG A 399 0.80 -14.89 -30.90
C ARG A 399 0.75 -16.42 -30.83
N LEU A 400 0.59 -16.98 -29.64
CA LEU A 400 0.50 -18.43 -29.42
C LEU A 400 -0.86 -18.96 -29.90
N LEU A 401 -1.96 -18.28 -29.59
CA LEU A 401 -3.30 -18.65 -30.04
C LEU A 401 -3.44 -18.56 -31.55
N ALA A 402 -2.85 -17.53 -32.19
CA ALA A 402 -2.83 -17.40 -33.65
C ALA A 402 -2.03 -18.51 -34.37
N ARG A 403 -1.15 -19.22 -33.66
CA ARG A 403 -0.41 -20.38 -34.19
C ARG A 403 -1.11 -21.71 -33.94
N SER A 404 -2.13 -21.73 -33.08
CA SER A 404 -2.82 -22.96 -32.71
C SER A 404 -3.88 -23.32 -33.75
N LYS A 405 -4.01 -24.61 -34.09
CA LYS A 405 -5.06 -25.12 -34.99
C LYS A 405 -6.38 -25.36 -34.26
N LEU A 406 -6.72 -24.50 -33.31
CA LEU A 406 -7.98 -24.60 -32.58
C LEU A 406 -9.14 -24.17 -33.49
N GLU A 407 -10.33 -24.70 -33.25
CA GLU A 407 -11.52 -24.35 -34.02
C GLU A 407 -11.87 -22.86 -33.84
N HIS A 408 -12.29 -22.16 -34.91
CA HIS A 408 -12.41 -20.69 -34.91
C HIS A 408 -13.26 -20.14 -33.75
N LYS A 409 -14.34 -20.84 -33.35
CA LYS A 409 -15.19 -20.46 -32.22
C LYS A 409 -14.46 -20.52 -30.88
N GLN A 410 -13.70 -21.59 -30.63
CA GLN A 410 -12.97 -21.76 -29.37
C GLN A 410 -11.81 -20.76 -29.24
N GLN A 411 -11.16 -20.41 -30.35
CA GLN A 411 -10.09 -19.40 -30.34
C GLN A 411 -10.58 -18.02 -29.91
N MET A 412 -11.76 -17.60 -30.39
CA MET A 412 -12.33 -16.30 -30.04
C MET A 412 -12.64 -16.21 -28.55
N THR A 413 -13.30 -17.23 -27.99
CA THR A 413 -13.62 -17.26 -26.56
C THR A 413 -12.37 -17.34 -25.69
N LEU A 414 -11.37 -18.16 -26.06
CA LEU A 414 -10.14 -18.27 -25.26
C LEU A 414 -9.35 -16.96 -25.25
N ARG A 415 -9.33 -16.25 -26.38
CA ARG A 415 -8.62 -14.97 -26.49
C ARG A 415 -9.25 -13.89 -25.62
N GLU A 416 -10.57 -13.77 -25.64
CA GLU A 416 -11.26 -12.78 -24.80
C GLU A 416 -11.09 -13.08 -23.31
N VAL A 417 -11.24 -14.36 -22.90
CA VAL A 417 -11.03 -14.78 -21.50
C VAL A 417 -9.59 -14.56 -21.06
N ALA A 418 -8.62 -14.94 -21.88
CA ALA A 418 -7.20 -14.77 -21.55
C ALA A 418 -6.82 -13.29 -21.44
N ARG A 419 -7.33 -12.45 -22.35
CA ARG A 419 -7.08 -11.01 -22.31
C ARG A 419 -7.71 -10.35 -21.09
N PHE A 420 -8.96 -10.68 -20.78
CA PHE A 420 -9.63 -10.20 -19.58
C PHE A 420 -8.89 -10.65 -18.31
N SER A 421 -8.43 -11.90 -18.25
CA SER A 421 -7.65 -12.42 -17.12
C SER A 421 -6.34 -11.65 -16.93
N VAL A 422 -5.63 -11.33 -18.01
CA VAL A 422 -4.40 -10.54 -17.96
C VAL A 422 -4.69 -9.10 -17.53
N GLU A 423 -5.79 -8.50 -17.98
CA GLU A 423 -6.19 -7.14 -17.58
C GLU A 423 -6.55 -7.05 -16.09
N VAL A 424 -7.34 -8.01 -15.59
CA VAL A 424 -7.65 -8.13 -14.15
C VAL A 424 -6.38 -8.34 -13.34
N LEU A 425 -5.49 -9.23 -13.78
CA LEU A 425 -4.21 -9.46 -13.11
C LEU A 425 -3.33 -8.20 -13.14
N ALA A 426 -3.31 -7.45 -14.24
CA ALA A 426 -2.60 -6.19 -14.36
C ALA A 426 -3.08 -5.18 -13.33
N VAL A 427 -4.40 -5.05 -13.16
CA VAL A 427 -5.00 -4.16 -12.16
C VAL A 427 -4.58 -4.55 -10.76
N PHE A 428 -4.66 -5.84 -10.39
CA PHE A 428 -4.23 -6.32 -9.08
C PHE A 428 -2.74 -6.07 -8.82
N VAL A 429 -1.91 -6.26 -9.84
CA VAL A 429 -0.47 -6.04 -9.72
C VAL A 429 -0.14 -4.55 -9.60
N VAL A 430 -0.77 -3.68 -10.40
CA VAL A 430 -0.64 -2.23 -10.25
C VAL A 430 -1.09 -1.79 -8.85
N LEU A 431 -2.22 -2.31 -8.36
CA LEU A 431 -2.74 -2.04 -7.03
C LEU A 431 -1.72 -2.46 -5.95
N PHE A 432 -1.15 -3.66 -6.07
CA PHE A 432 -0.14 -4.17 -5.15
C PHE A 432 1.13 -3.32 -5.12
N VAL A 433 1.57 -2.78 -6.27
CA VAL A 433 2.78 -1.93 -6.29
C VAL A 433 2.49 -0.50 -5.79
N VAL A 434 1.30 0.05 -6.07
CA VAL A 434 0.92 1.41 -5.60
C VAL A 434 0.69 1.42 -4.09
N PHE A 435 -0.09 0.47 -3.58
CA PHE A 435 -0.48 0.41 -2.16
C PHE A 435 0.49 -0.42 -1.30
N GLY A 436 1.41 -1.15 -1.93
CA GLY A 436 2.28 -2.11 -1.27
C GLY A 436 1.56 -3.42 -0.93
N SER A 437 2.31 -4.37 -0.39
CA SER A 437 1.74 -5.62 0.10
C SER A 437 0.80 -5.35 1.28
N PRO A 438 -0.49 -5.73 1.22
CA PRO A 438 -1.36 -5.70 2.39
C PRO A 438 -0.70 -6.47 3.54
N SER A 439 -0.77 -5.97 4.77
CA SER A 439 -0.22 -6.70 5.93
C SER A 439 -0.87 -8.07 6.16
N GLN A 440 -2.02 -8.33 5.51
CA GLN A 440 -2.84 -9.54 5.63
C GLN A 440 -2.96 -10.30 4.30
N VAL A 441 -1.88 -10.37 3.50
CA VAL A 441 -1.90 -11.15 2.24
C VAL A 441 -2.39 -12.58 2.48
N SER A 442 -1.95 -13.22 3.57
CA SER A 442 -2.37 -14.58 3.94
C SER A 442 -3.88 -14.69 4.15
N THR A 443 -4.51 -13.74 4.83
CA THR A 443 -5.96 -13.71 5.06
C THR A 443 -6.73 -13.49 3.77
N ILE A 444 -6.28 -12.56 2.92
CA ILE A 444 -6.91 -12.30 1.62
C ILE A 444 -6.82 -13.54 0.73
N LEU A 445 -5.65 -14.20 0.66
CA LEU A 445 -5.47 -15.44 -0.10
C LEU A 445 -6.32 -16.58 0.49
N GLY A 446 -6.42 -16.67 1.81
CA GLY A 446 -7.26 -17.66 2.48
C GLY A 446 -8.74 -17.49 2.14
N LEU A 447 -9.25 -16.25 2.20
CA LEU A 447 -10.65 -15.94 1.88
C LEU A 447 -10.95 -16.11 0.39
N ALA A 448 -10.05 -15.65 -0.49
CA ALA A 448 -10.15 -15.86 -1.93
C ALA A 448 -10.11 -17.35 -2.29
N GLY A 449 -9.22 -18.12 -1.65
CA GLY A 449 -9.13 -19.57 -1.80
C GLY A 449 -10.42 -20.27 -1.38
N ALA A 450 -10.97 -19.93 -0.21
CA ALA A 450 -12.24 -20.47 0.25
C ALA A 450 -13.39 -20.15 -0.71
N GLY A 451 -13.49 -18.90 -1.18
CA GLY A 451 -14.48 -18.51 -2.19
C GLY A 451 -14.33 -19.27 -3.51
N LEU A 452 -13.10 -19.45 -3.98
CA LEU A 452 -12.80 -20.21 -5.20
C LEU A 452 -13.14 -21.70 -5.05
N THR A 453 -12.85 -22.31 -3.90
CA THR A 453 -13.21 -23.70 -3.60
C THR A 453 -14.72 -23.91 -3.63
N VAL A 454 -15.50 -22.99 -3.02
CA VAL A 454 -16.96 -23.05 -3.04
C VAL A 454 -17.50 -22.89 -4.46
N ALA A 455 -16.96 -21.94 -5.23
CA ALA A 455 -17.39 -21.71 -6.61
C ALA A 455 -17.07 -22.88 -7.55
N LEU A 456 -15.95 -23.57 -7.33
CA LEU A 456 -15.48 -24.67 -8.18
C LEU A 456 -15.90 -26.06 -7.65
N LYS A 457 -16.72 -26.13 -6.60
CA LYS A 457 -17.11 -27.38 -5.90
C LYS A 457 -17.50 -28.48 -6.90
N ASP A 458 -18.47 -28.21 -7.76
CA ASP A 458 -19.05 -29.22 -8.66
C ASP A 458 -18.04 -29.75 -9.68
N PHE A 459 -17.10 -28.91 -10.12
CA PHE A 459 -16.02 -29.31 -11.03
C PHE A 459 -14.99 -30.20 -10.35
N ILE A 460 -14.62 -29.87 -9.10
CA ILE A 460 -13.70 -30.69 -8.29
C ILE A 460 -14.32 -32.07 -8.03
N ILE A 461 -15.59 -32.11 -7.63
CA ILE A 461 -16.29 -33.37 -7.37
C ILE A 461 -16.44 -34.20 -8.64
N SER A 462 -16.74 -33.55 -9.78
CA SER A 462 -16.80 -34.23 -11.07
C SER A 462 -15.45 -34.81 -11.50
N PHE A 463 -14.36 -34.06 -11.28
CA PHE A 463 -13.01 -34.56 -11.52
C PHE A 463 -12.68 -35.79 -10.66
N LEU A 464 -13.05 -35.77 -9.37
CA LEU A 464 -12.90 -36.93 -8.49
C LEU A 464 -13.80 -38.10 -8.91
N GLY A 465 -15.01 -37.81 -9.36
CA GLY A 465 -15.94 -38.80 -9.89
C GLY A 465 -15.39 -39.53 -11.10
N TRP A 466 -14.63 -38.86 -11.96
CA TRP A 466 -13.92 -39.52 -13.06
C TRP A 466 -12.94 -40.60 -12.58
N PHE A 467 -12.22 -40.37 -11.47
CA PHE A 467 -11.33 -41.38 -10.90
C PHE A 467 -12.10 -42.59 -10.36
N VAL A 468 -13.27 -42.35 -9.74
CA VAL A 468 -14.17 -43.41 -9.28
C VAL A 468 -14.68 -44.24 -10.47
N LEU A 469 -15.09 -43.58 -11.55
CA LEU A 469 -15.57 -44.23 -12.78
C LEU A 469 -14.46 -45.01 -13.51
N MET A 470 -13.19 -44.61 -13.39
CA MET A 470 -12.07 -45.34 -13.99
C MET A 470 -11.67 -46.60 -13.17
N GLY A 471 -12.17 -46.72 -11.94
CA GLY A 471 -11.88 -47.83 -11.03
C GLY A 471 -12.42 -49.18 -11.51
N ARG A 472 -12.09 -50.24 -10.77
CA ARG A 472 -12.42 -51.64 -11.12
C ARG A 472 -13.92 -51.92 -11.31
N HIS A 473 -14.79 -51.18 -10.60
CA HIS A 473 -16.25 -51.33 -10.64
C HIS A 473 -16.96 -50.12 -11.27
N GLY A 474 -16.22 -49.27 -11.98
CA GLY A 474 -16.78 -48.12 -12.66
C GLY A 474 -17.46 -48.48 -13.98
N ILE A 475 -17.97 -47.45 -14.67
CA ILE A 475 -18.71 -47.56 -15.93
C ILE A 475 -17.72 -47.52 -17.10
N ARG A 476 -17.97 -48.30 -18.16
CA ARG A 476 -17.18 -48.26 -19.40
C ARG A 476 -17.98 -47.67 -20.57
N VAL A 477 -17.27 -47.22 -21.60
CA VAL A 477 -17.89 -46.86 -22.88
C VAL A 477 -18.54 -48.12 -23.47
N GLY A 478 -19.81 -48.00 -23.86
CA GLY A 478 -20.67 -49.10 -24.29
C GLY A 478 -21.55 -49.69 -23.18
N ASP A 479 -21.36 -49.29 -21.92
CA ASP A 479 -22.24 -49.72 -20.83
C ASP A 479 -23.59 -49.00 -20.89
N TRP A 480 -24.67 -49.76 -20.68
CA TRP A 480 -26.02 -49.28 -20.48
C TRP A 480 -26.21 -48.86 -19.03
N VAL A 481 -26.50 -47.59 -18.83
CA VAL A 481 -26.62 -47.03 -17.48
C VAL A 481 -27.82 -46.12 -17.35
N GLU A 482 -28.31 -46.00 -16.11
CA GLU A 482 -29.28 -44.99 -15.70
C GLU A 482 -28.62 -44.07 -14.68
N ILE A 483 -28.54 -42.80 -15.05
CA ILE A 483 -27.94 -41.74 -14.24
C ILE A 483 -28.96 -40.62 -14.12
N ASN A 484 -29.37 -40.28 -12.90
CA ASN A 484 -30.35 -39.22 -12.62
C ASN A 484 -31.65 -39.33 -13.44
N GLY A 485 -32.13 -40.56 -13.67
CA GLY A 485 -33.35 -40.84 -14.43
C GLY A 485 -33.20 -40.81 -15.96
N VAL A 486 -32.01 -40.46 -16.48
CA VAL A 486 -31.68 -40.56 -17.90
C VAL A 486 -31.07 -41.93 -18.17
N ARG A 487 -31.69 -42.68 -19.09
CA ARG A 487 -31.27 -44.03 -19.48
C ARG A 487 -30.61 -43.98 -20.84
N GLY A 488 -29.47 -44.67 -20.98
CA GLY A 488 -28.77 -44.68 -22.25
C GLY A 488 -27.50 -45.49 -22.25
N GLU A 489 -26.90 -45.59 -23.42
CA GLU A 489 -25.58 -46.19 -23.61
C GLU A 489 -24.49 -45.11 -23.46
N VAL A 490 -23.43 -45.41 -22.74
CA VAL A 490 -22.32 -44.48 -22.51
C VAL A 490 -21.45 -44.41 -23.75
N ILE A 491 -21.37 -43.22 -24.36
CA ILE A 491 -20.57 -43.00 -25.58
C ILE A 491 -19.19 -42.40 -25.28
N GLU A 492 -19.08 -41.58 -24.24
CA GLU A 492 -17.82 -40.92 -23.88
C GLU A 492 -17.76 -40.70 -22.36
N ILE A 493 -16.61 -41.00 -21.76
CA ILE A 493 -16.31 -40.65 -20.36
C ILE A 493 -15.18 -39.62 -20.38
N GLY A 494 -15.55 -38.35 -20.31
CA GLY A 494 -14.62 -37.23 -20.20
C GLY A 494 -14.24 -36.95 -18.74
N LEU A 495 -13.26 -36.07 -18.53
CA LEU A 495 -12.72 -35.76 -17.20
C LEU A 495 -13.76 -35.13 -16.24
N LEU A 496 -14.65 -34.28 -16.78
CA LEU A 496 -15.66 -33.57 -15.98
C LEU A 496 -17.09 -34.03 -16.27
N ARG A 497 -17.31 -34.71 -17.40
CA ARG A 497 -18.63 -35.11 -17.87
C ARG A 497 -18.61 -36.48 -18.51
N THR A 498 -19.71 -37.21 -18.39
CA THR A 498 -20.00 -38.45 -19.10
C THR A 498 -21.14 -38.17 -20.07
N VAL A 499 -21.00 -38.63 -21.31
CA VAL A 499 -21.99 -38.45 -22.35
C VAL A 499 -22.69 -39.78 -22.62
N LEU A 500 -24.02 -39.74 -22.61
CA LEU A 500 -24.89 -40.88 -22.86
C LEU A 500 -25.72 -40.65 -24.12
N LEU A 501 -25.98 -41.72 -24.86
CA LEU A 501 -26.98 -41.77 -25.91
C LEU A 501 -28.31 -42.24 -25.30
N GLU A 502 -29.28 -41.34 -25.19
CA GLU A 502 -30.56 -41.58 -24.52
C GLU A 502 -31.39 -42.66 -25.24
N THR A 503 -31.93 -43.62 -24.48
CA THR A 503 -32.80 -44.71 -24.95
C THR A 503 -34.19 -44.63 -24.31
N GLY A 504 -35.23 -45.04 -25.05
CA GLY A 504 -36.63 -45.02 -24.58
C GLY A 504 -36.96 -45.96 -23.40
N ASN A 505 -38.22 -45.90 -22.95
CA ASN A 505 -38.72 -46.63 -21.77
C ASN A 505 -38.66 -48.17 -21.94
N TRP A 506 -38.33 -48.91 -20.86
CA TRP A 506 -38.12 -50.37 -20.82
C TRP A 506 -39.27 -51.23 -21.37
N THR A 507 -40.48 -50.68 -21.49
CA THR A 507 -41.67 -51.39 -21.96
C THR A 507 -41.74 -51.51 -23.48
N SER A 508 -40.97 -50.71 -24.22
CA SER A 508 -40.98 -50.67 -25.68
C SER A 508 -39.53 -50.72 -26.16
N ALA A 509 -39.22 -51.64 -27.08
CA ALA A 509 -37.88 -51.95 -27.60
C ALA A 509 -36.89 -50.78 -27.47
N GLY A 510 -35.86 -50.94 -26.65
CA GLY A 510 -34.88 -49.91 -26.26
C GLY A 510 -34.06 -49.39 -27.45
N HIS A 511 -34.71 -48.62 -28.31
CA HIS A 511 -34.10 -47.97 -29.46
C HIS A 511 -33.52 -46.61 -29.03
N PRO A 512 -32.31 -46.27 -29.50
CA PRO A 512 -31.70 -44.99 -29.21
C PRO A 512 -32.57 -43.87 -29.80
N THR A 513 -32.85 -42.85 -28.99
CA THR A 513 -33.64 -41.68 -29.39
C THR A 513 -32.87 -40.71 -30.27
N GLY A 514 -31.55 -40.92 -30.41
CA GLY A 514 -30.63 -40.02 -31.12
C GLY A 514 -30.18 -38.80 -30.31
N ARG A 515 -30.73 -38.58 -29.11
CA ARG A 515 -30.35 -37.48 -28.21
C ARG A 515 -29.11 -37.86 -27.41
N GLN A 516 -28.12 -36.96 -27.37
CA GLN A 516 -26.96 -37.08 -26.51
C GLN A 516 -27.15 -36.21 -25.27
N VAL A 517 -26.95 -36.80 -24.09
CA VAL A 517 -27.05 -36.10 -22.81
C VAL A 517 -25.68 -36.12 -22.14
N ALA A 518 -25.15 -34.93 -21.86
CA ALA A 518 -23.90 -34.76 -21.13
C ALA A 518 -24.21 -34.47 -19.66
N LEU A 519 -23.78 -35.37 -18.77
CA LEU A 519 -23.94 -35.26 -17.32
C LEU A 519 -22.59 -35.02 -16.67
N LEU A 520 -22.53 -34.13 -15.67
CA LEU A 520 -21.32 -33.95 -14.86
C LEU A 520 -21.02 -35.23 -14.07
N ASN A 521 -19.75 -35.59 -13.95
CA ASN A 521 -19.33 -36.82 -13.27
C ASN A 521 -19.56 -36.82 -11.75
N SER A 522 -20.12 -35.76 -11.17
CA SER A 522 -20.43 -35.67 -9.74
C SER A 522 -21.37 -36.76 -9.25
N PHE A 523 -22.22 -37.31 -10.14
CA PHE A 523 -23.13 -38.43 -9.81
C PHE A 523 -22.38 -39.68 -9.29
N ALA A 524 -21.11 -39.87 -9.67
CA ALA A 524 -20.33 -41.03 -9.24
C ALA A 524 -19.86 -40.94 -7.78
N VAL A 525 -19.89 -39.74 -7.18
CA VAL A 525 -19.43 -39.48 -5.81
C VAL A 525 -20.59 -39.14 -4.89
N GLU A 526 -21.44 -38.20 -5.29
CA GLU A 526 -22.54 -37.71 -4.44
C GLU A 526 -23.86 -38.46 -4.68
N GLY A 527 -23.99 -39.19 -5.80
CA GLY A 527 -25.21 -39.85 -6.21
C GLY A 527 -25.07 -41.36 -6.33
N TYR A 528 -25.98 -41.95 -7.11
CA TYR A 528 -25.92 -43.34 -7.51
C TYR A 528 -26.17 -43.44 -9.02
N TYR A 529 -25.71 -44.54 -9.59
CA TYR A 529 -26.00 -44.91 -10.96
C TYR A 529 -26.35 -46.39 -10.99
N PHE A 530 -27.21 -46.78 -11.92
CA PHE A 530 -27.49 -48.18 -12.20
C PHE A 530 -26.72 -48.58 -13.43
N ASN A 531 -25.83 -49.56 -13.32
CA ASN A 531 -25.14 -50.17 -14.46
C ASN A 531 -25.84 -51.48 -14.83
N PHE A 532 -26.43 -51.51 -16.02
CA PHE A 532 -27.14 -52.64 -16.59
C PHE A 532 -26.28 -53.42 -17.59
N THR A 533 -24.97 -53.21 -17.67
CA THR A 533 -24.04 -53.96 -18.53
C THR A 533 -23.01 -54.78 -17.74
N THR A 534 -23.01 -54.68 -16.40
CA THR A 534 -22.16 -55.51 -15.53
C THR A 534 -22.59 -56.98 -15.51
N THR A 535 -21.66 -57.93 -15.47
CA THR A 535 -21.89 -59.38 -15.48
C THR A 535 -22.93 -59.83 -14.42
N GLY A 536 -23.92 -60.64 -14.84
CA GLY A 536 -24.99 -61.15 -13.97
C GLY A 536 -26.37 -60.47 -14.12
N GLN A 537 -26.68 -59.80 -15.23
CA GLN A 537 -27.98 -59.16 -15.50
C GLN A 537 -29.09 -60.17 -15.82
N TRP A 538 -29.45 -60.94 -14.81
CA TRP A 538 -30.60 -61.79 -14.89
C TRP A 538 -31.83 -61.02 -14.46
N LEU A 539 -32.81 -60.90 -15.34
CA LEU A 539 -34.11 -60.31 -15.03
C LEU A 539 -35.21 -61.35 -15.16
N TRP A 540 -36.27 -61.17 -14.38
CA TRP A 540 -37.53 -61.88 -14.53
C TRP A 540 -38.36 -61.15 -15.58
N ASP A 541 -38.68 -61.83 -16.67
CA ASP A 541 -39.65 -61.37 -17.66
C ASP A 541 -40.90 -62.23 -17.55
N GLU A 542 -42.03 -61.69 -17.99
CA GLU A 542 -43.31 -62.39 -17.91
C GLU A 542 -44.04 -62.36 -19.25
N ILE A 543 -44.67 -63.49 -19.56
CA ILE A 543 -45.62 -63.61 -20.67
C ILE A 543 -46.99 -63.90 -20.07
N GLN A 544 -47.95 -63.06 -20.46
CA GLN A 544 -49.35 -63.14 -20.04
C GLN A 544 -50.17 -63.60 -21.24
N ILE A 545 -50.94 -64.67 -21.06
CA ILE A 545 -51.81 -65.25 -22.08
C ILE A 545 -53.21 -65.40 -21.50
N LEU A 546 -54.20 -64.86 -22.21
CA LEU A 546 -55.60 -65.04 -21.88
C LEU A 546 -56.16 -66.26 -22.63
N ILE A 547 -56.61 -67.27 -21.89
CA ILE A 547 -57.26 -68.46 -22.43
C ILE A 547 -58.78 -68.32 -22.24
N PRO A 548 -59.59 -68.22 -23.31
CA PRO A 548 -61.05 -68.15 -23.18
C PRO A 548 -61.64 -69.41 -22.53
N TRP A 549 -62.77 -69.26 -21.83
CA TRP A 549 -63.47 -70.36 -21.12
C TRP A 549 -63.86 -71.56 -21.99
N GLY A 550 -63.88 -71.41 -23.31
CA GLY A 550 -64.22 -72.47 -24.27
C GLY A 550 -63.10 -73.47 -24.57
N VAL A 551 -61.91 -73.32 -23.96
CA VAL A 551 -60.75 -74.22 -24.15
C VAL A 551 -60.29 -74.72 -22.79
N ASP A 552 -60.02 -76.02 -22.67
CA ASP A 552 -59.46 -76.60 -21.44
C ASP A 552 -58.07 -76.00 -21.15
N PRO A 553 -57.90 -75.25 -20.04
CA PRO A 553 -56.67 -74.52 -19.76
C PRO A 553 -55.53 -75.45 -19.31
N TYR A 554 -55.81 -76.59 -18.68
CA TYR A 554 -54.79 -77.46 -18.08
C TYR A 554 -53.76 -78.01 -19.08
N PRO A 555 -54.14 -78.62 -20.22
CA PRO A 555 -53.17 -79.13 -21.19
C PRO A 555 -52.36 -77.99 -21.83
N LEU A 556 -53.00 -76.82 -22.04
CA LEU A 556 -52.35 -75.67 -22.64
C LEU A 556 -51.32 -75.04 -21.70
N ILE A 557 -51.63 -74.95 -20.40
CA ILE A 557 -50.69 -74.50 -19.37
C ILE A 557 -49.49 -75.44 -19.28
N GLN A 558 -49.72 -76.76 -19.32
CA GLN A 558 -48.65 -77.75 -19.23
C GLN A 558 -47.72 -77.70 -20.45
N GLU A 559 -48.27 -77.62 -21.66
CA GLU A 559 -47.47 -77.53 -22.89
C GLU A 559 -46.73 -76.18 -22.97
N LEU A 560 -47.39 -75.07 -22.60
CA LEU A 560 -46.76 -73.74 -22.52
C LEU A 560 -45.61 -73.74 -21.51
N SER A 561 -45.81 -74.28 -20.31
CA SER A 561 -44.76 -74.40 -19.31
C SER A 561 -43.58 -75.20 -19.85
N SER A 562 -43.83 -76.33 -20.54
CA SER A 562 -42.77 -77.16 -21.13
C SER A 562 -41.96 -76.41 -22.21
N ILE A 563 -42.63 -75.60 -23.03
CA ILE A 563 -42.00 -74.77 -24.06
C ILE A 563 -41.13 -73.70 -23.41
N VAL A 564 -41.65 -72.98 -22.42
CA VAL A 564 -40.89 -71.94 -21.73
C VAL A 564 -39.70 -72.54 -21.00
N THR A 565 -39.86 -73.65 -20.28
CA THR A 565 -38.75 -74.36 -19.62
C THR A 565 -37.67 -74.75 -20.62
N LYS A 566 -38.02 -75.37 -21.74
CA LYS A 566 -37.05 -75.80 -22.76
C LYS A 566 -36.30 -74.65 -23.42
N GLU A 567 -36.99 -73.55 -23.72
CA GLU A 567 -36.37 -72.39 -24.39
C GLU A 567 -35.49 -71.57 -23.46
N THR A 568 -35.80 -71.57 -22.16
CA THR A 568 -35.08 -70.78 -21.14
C THR A 568 -34.00 -71.59 -20.43
N GLU A 569 -33.93 -72.90 -20.65
CA GLU A 569 -32.95 -73.83 -20.06
C GLU A 569 -31.48 -73.37 -20.21
N PRO A 570 -31.01 -72.91 -21.40
CA PRO A 570 -29.63 -72.40 -21.53
C PRO A 570 -29.37 -71.18 -20.65
N ASN A 571 -30.35 -70.27 -20.59
CA ASN A 571 -30.28 -69.05 -19.80
C ASN A 571 -30.34 -69.37 -18.30
N ALA A 572 -31.20 -70.31 -17.87
CA ALA A 572 -31.27 -70.77 -16.50
C ALA A 572 -29.96 -71.41 -16.02
N HIS A 573 -29.29 -72.23 -16.86
CA HIS A 573 -28.01 -72.85 -16.51
C HIS A 573 -26.87 -71.82 -16.38
N MET A 574 -26.79 -70.86 -17.30
CA MET A 574 -25.80 -69.80 -17.22
C MET A 574 -26.05 -68.89 -16.00
N ALA A 575 -27.33 -68.64 -15.69
CA ALA A 575 -27.73 -67.87 -14.51
C ALA A 575 -27.24 -68.50 -13.23
N GLU A 576 -27.45 -69.81 -13.09
CA GLU A 576 -27.00 -70.56 -11.93
C GLU A 576 -25.47 -70.53 -11.79
N GLN A 577 -24.72 -70.73 -12.87
CA GLN A 577 -23.26 -70.72 -12.82
C GLN A 577 -22.69 -69.34 -12.45
N GLU A 578 -23.32 -68.25 -12.89
CA GLU A 578 -22.94 -66.89 -12.52
C GLU A 578 -23.37 -66.57 -11.09
N TRP A 579 -24.58 -66.96 -10.69
CA TRP A 579 -25.10 -66.75 -9.33
C TRP A 579 -24.36 -67.57 -8.28
N GLN A 580 -23.96 -68.82 -8.54
CA GLN A 580 -23.14 -69.59 -7.61
C GLN A 580 -21.79 -68.90 -7.31
N ARG A 581 -21.22 -68.19 -8.29
CA ARG A 581 -20.00 -67.40 -8.12
C ARG A 581 -20.24 -66.13 -7.28
N VAL A 582 -21.44 -65.54 -7.36
CA VAL A 582 -21.83 -64.33 -6.61
C VAL A 582 -22.31 -64.68 -5.20
N THR A 583 -23.12 -65.73 -5.03
CA THR A 583 -23.62 -66.27 -3.76
C THR A 583 -22.48 -66.66 -2.82
N ARG A 584 -21.41 -67.28 -3.34
CA ARG A 584 -20.19 -67.57 -2.55
C ARG A 584 -19.47 -66.31 -2.06
N ARG A 585 -19.64 -65.17 -2.74
CA ARG A 585 -18.96 -63.90 -2.44
C ARG A 585 -19.80 -62.98 -1.53
N TYR A 586 -21.13 -63.06 -1.57
CA TYR A 586 -22.03 -62.14 -0.87
C TYR A 586 -23.12 -62.81 0.01
N GLY A 587 -23.16 -64.13 0.14
CA GLY A 587 -24.00 -64.83 1.13
C GLY A 587 -25.51 -64.84 0.86
N VAL A 588 -25.94 -64.61 -0.39
CA VAL A 588 -27.37 -64.51 -0.78
C VAL A 588 -27.99 -65.89 -0.99
N ARG A 589 -29.29 -66.07 -0.72
CA ARG A 589 -29.99 -67.35 -0.92
C ARG A 589 -30.15 -67.67 -2.43
N PRO A 590 -29.99 -68.93 -2.85
CA PRO A 590 -30.28 -69.34 -4.23
C PRO A 590 -31.79 -69.22 -4.54
N PHE A 591 -32.13 -68.70 -5.72
CA PHE A 591 -33.50 -68.59 -6.22
C PHE A 591 -33.92 -69.85 -7.00
N SER A 592 -35.22 -70.15 -7.07
CA SER A 592 -35.74 -71.30 -7.82
C SER A 592 -35.65 -71.05 -9.33
N GLN A 593 -35.13 -72.05 -10.06
CA GLN A 593 -34.79 -71.98 -11.49
C GLN A 593 -35.96 -72.36 -12.41
N THR A 594 -37.07 -72.84 -11.85
CA THR A 594 -38.23 -73.27 -12.63
C THR A 594 -39.08 -72.04 -12.98
N PRO A 595 -39.48 -71.86 -14.26
CA PRO A 595 -40.46 -70.85 -14.62
C PRO A 595 -41.69 -70.98 -13.71
N GLU A 596 -42.07 -69.88 -13.07
CA GLU A 596 -43.23 -69.87 -12.18
C GLU A 596 -44.47 -69.63 -13.03
N VAL A 597 -45.42 -70.55 -12.94
CA VAL A 597 -46.71 -70.42 -13.59
C VAL A 597 -47.71 -69.95 -12.55
N SER A 598 -48.24 -68.75 -12.75
CA SER A 598 -49.34 -68.22 -11.96
C SER A 598 -50.61 -68.17 -12.81
N VAL A 599 -51.71 -68.66 -12.24
CA VAL A 599 -53.00 -68.73 -12.92
C VAL A 599 -53.98 -67.85 -12.17
N ARG A 600 -54.65 -66.95 -12.90
CA ARG A 600 -55.66 -66.04 -12.37
C ARG A 600 -56.94 -66.18 -13.18
N SER A 601 -58.08 -66.26 -12.49
CA SER A 601 -59.39 -66.25 -13.15
C SER A 601 -59.86 -64.82 -13.39
N THR A 602 -60.30 -64.53 -14.62
CA THR A 602 -60.80 -63.22 -15.07
C THR A 602 -62.17 -63.40 -15.74
N ASN A 603 -62.94 -62.32 -15.96
CA ASN A 603 -64.28 -62.41 -16.56
C ASN A 603 -64.25 -63.03 -17.97
N ASP A 604 -63.20 -62.73 -18.75
CA ASP A 604 -63.07 -63.14 -20.16
C ASP A 604 -62.35 -64.49 -20.35
N GLY A 605 -61.87 -65.11 -19.27
CA GLY A 605 -61.16 -66.39 -19.33
C GLY A 605 -60.17 -66.61 -18.17
N VAL A 606 -59.27 -67.57 -18.38
CA VAL A 606 -58.16 -67.89 -17.49
C VAL A 606 -56.91 -67.16 -17.97
N GLU A 607 -56.40 -66.23 -17.17
CA GLU A 607 -55.13 -65.55 -17.41
C GLU A 607 -53.98 -66.41 -16.86
N VAL A 608 -53.06 -66.77 -17.74
CA VAL A 608 -51.87 -67.56 -17.42
C VAL A 608 -50.65 -66.66 -17.57
N THR A 609 -49.98 -66.41 -16.46
CA THR A 609 -48.74 -65.63 -16.42
C THR A 609 -47.59 -66.57 -16.14
N VAL A 610 -46.72 -66.74 -17.14
CA VAL A 610 -45.49 -67.53 -17.01
C VAL A 610 -44.31 -66.58 -16.84
N ARG A 611 -43.66 -66.67 -15.68
CA ARG A 611 -42.46 -65.91 -15.35
C ARG A 611 -41.22 -66.73 -15.67
N TYR A 612 -40.29 -66.15 -16.42
CA TYR A 612 -39.04 -66.79 -16.79
C TYR A 612 -37.85 -65.85 -16.63
N MET A 613 -36.66 -66.45 -16.48
CA MET A 613 -35.41 -65.71 -16.31
C MET A 613 -34.70 -65.58 -17.66
N THR A 614 -34.30 -64.36 -18.01
CA THR A 614 -33.58 -64.08 -19.25
C THR A 614 -32.55 -62.98 -19.04
N ARG A 615 -31.54 -62.90 -19.92
CA ARG A 615 -30.60 -61.76 -19.93
C ARG A 615 -31.28 -60.51 -20.47
N ALA A 616 -30.90 -59.34 -19.96
CA ALA A 616 -31.50 -58.06 -20.33
C ALA A 616 -31.46 -57.76 -21.84
N HIS A 617 -30.35 -58.08 -22.52
CA HIS A 617 -30.18 -57.83 -23.96
C HIS A 617 -30.95 -58.84 -24.84
N GLU A 618 -31.16 -60.07 -24.39
CA GLU A 618 -31.88 -61.10 -25.15
C GLU A 618 -33.40 -61.06 -24.92
N ARG A 619 -33.87 -60.29 -23.93
CA ARG A 619 -35.27 -60.25 -23.48
C ARG A 619 -36.25 -60.11 -24.63
N SER A 620 -36.08 -59.10 -25.48
CA SER A 620 -37.01 -58.82 -26.59
C SER A 620 -37.05 -59.96 -27.61
N GLU A 621 -35.90 -60.58 -27.88
CA GLU A 621 -35.78 -61.69 -28.81
C GLU A 621 -36.43 -62.96 -28.24
N VAL A 622 -36.09 -63.32 -27.00
CA VAL A 622 -36.67 -64.45 -26.27
C VAL A 622 -38.18 -64.30 -26.14
N ARG A 623 -38.66 -63.12 -25.74
CA ARG A 623 -40.09 -62.83 -25.61
C ARG A 623 -40.81 -62.94 -26.95
N SER A 624 -40.23 -62.43 -28.04
CA SER A 624 -40.79 -62.58 -29.39
C SER A 624 -40.87 -64.05 -29.80
N ARG A 625 -39.81 -64.83 -29.60
CA ARG A 625 -39.78 -66.28 -29.90
C ARG A 625 -40.82 -67.05 -29.07
N LEU A 626 -40.93 -66.76 -27.78
CA LEU A 626 -41.91 -67.39 -26.89
C LEU A 626 -43.34 -67.02 -27.27
N ASN A 627 -43.61 -65.75 -27.58
CA ASN A 627 -44.93 -65.30 -28.06
C ASN A 627 -45.31 -66.00 -29.37
N GLN A 628 -44.39 -66.14 -30.33
CA GLN A 628 -44.65 -66.87 -31.57
C GLN A 628 -45.00 -68.35 -31.31
N LYS A 629 -44.28 -69.00 -30.38
CA LYS A 629 -44.54 -70.40 -29.99
C LYS A 629 -45.87 -70.54 -29.25
N ALA A 630 -46.19 -69.62 -28.36
CA ALA A 630 -47.47 -69.56 -27.66
C ALA A 630 -48.65 -69.34 -28.63
N VAL A 631 -48.51 -68.43 -29.59
CA VAL A 631 -49.53 -68.22 -30.64
C VAL A 631 -49.71 -69.50 -31.46
N LYS A 632 -48.62 -70.17 -31.85
CA LYS A 632 -48.68 -71.44 -32.59
C LYS A 632 -49.36 -72.56 -31.79
N LEU A 633 -49.17 -72.59 -30.47
CA LEU A 633 -49.81 -73.51 -29.54
C LEU A 633 -51.34 -73.34 -29.55
N ILE A 634 -51.80 -72.09 -29.37
CA ILE A 634 -53.22 -71.74 -29.38
C ILE A 634 -53.86 -72.06 -30.74
N HIS A 635 -53.14 -71.81 -31.84
CA HIS A 635 -53.64 -72.06 -33.20
C HIS A 635 -53.65 -73.55 -33.60
N ARG A 636 -52.82 -74.41 -33.00
CA ARG A 636 -52.88 -75.87 -33.24
C ARG A 636 -54.19 -76.51 -32.75
N GLY A 637 -54.94 -75.84 -31.88
CA GLY A 637 -56.28 -76.24 -31.44
C GLY A 637 -57.45 -75.64 -32.21
N ARG A 638 -57.22 -74.82 -33.25
CA ARG A 638 -58.30 -74.12 -33.97
C ARG A 638 -57.95 -73.95 -35.45
N SER A 639 -58.57 -74.76 -36.31
CA SER A 639 -58.74 -74.38 -37.72
C SER A 639 -59.39 -73.00 -37.76
N VAL A 640 -58.76 -72.05 -38.43
CA VAL A 640 -59.31 -70.70 -38.61
C VAL A 640 -60.54 -70.80 -39.50
N THR A 641 -61.72 -70.95 -38.90
CA THR A 641 -62.95 -70.49 -39.53
C THR A 641 -62.97 -68.99 -39.35
N VAL A 642 -62.52 -68.25 -40.36
CA VAL A 642 -62.81 -66.82 -40.47
C VAL A 642 -64.32 -66.72 -40.57
N THR A 643 -64.96 -66.49 -39.42
CA THR A 643 -66.35 -66.05 -39.42
C THR A 643 -66.26 -64.55 -39.61
N THR A 644 -66.38 -64.10 -40.86
CA THR A 644 -66.76 -62.71 -41.13
C THR A 644 -68.12 -62.50 -40.48
N GLU A 645 -68.12 -61.98 -39.26
CA GLU A 645 -69.31 -61.51 -38.60
C GLU A 645 -69.78 -60.26 -39.38
N SER A 646 -70.71 -60.48 -40.31
CA SER A 646 -71.46 -59.40 -40.95
C SER A 646 -72.32 -58.74 -39.87
N LEU A 647 -71.98 -57.49 -39.55
CA LEU A 647 -72.79 -56.57 -38.75
C LEU A 647 -74.29 -56.72 -39.08
N PRO A 648 -75.18 -56.87 -38.07
CA PRO A 648 -76.62 -56.83 -38.32
C PRO A 648 -77.03 -55.40 -38.72
N ALA A 649 -77.69 -55.29 -39.88
CA ALA A 649 -78.30 -54.07 -40.35
C ALA A 649 -79.38 -53.60 -39.37
N VAL A 650 -79.15 -52.44 -38.75
CA VAL A 650 -80.17 -51.73 -37.96
C VAL A 650 -81.14 -51.06 -38.94
N ALA A 651 -82.36 -51.59 -39.01
CA ALA A 651 -83.50 -50.94 -39.65
C ALA A 651 -84.54 -50.63 -38.57
N GLY A 652 -84.87 -49.35 -38.40
CA GLY A 652 -85.91 -48.93 -37.45
C GLY A 652 -85.87 -47.43 -37.18
N ALA A 653 -86.46 -46.66 -38.10
CA ALA A 653 -86.75 -45.25 -37.93
C ALA A 653 -87.75 -45.01 -36.79
N GLY A 654 -87.49 -43.99 -35.98
CA GLY A 654 -88.39 -43.51 -34.92
C GLY A 654 -88.13 -42.03 -34.65
N SER A 655 -89.04 -41.21 -35.15
CA SER A 655 -89.19 -39.75 -35.08
C SER A 655 -89.07 -39.17 -33.66
N GLY A 656 -88.59 -37.92 -33.54
CA GLY A 656 -88.99 -37.04 -32.42
C GLY A 656 -87.95 -36.06 -31.88
N GLU A 657 -87.97 -34.84 -32.43
CA GLU A 657 -87.82 -33.52 -31.77
C GLU A 657 -86.63 -33.18 -30.84
N ILE A 658 -85.77 -32.29 -31.37
CA ILE A 658 -85.40 -30.93 -30.89
C ILE A 658 -85.21 -30.66 -29.38
N GLY A 659 -84.00 -30.21 -29.01
CA GLY A 659 -83.73 -29.34 -27.85
C GLY A 659 -82.27 -28.82 -27.85
N PRO A 660 -81.98 -27.51 -27.69
CA PRO A 660 -80.67 -26.92 -28.03
C PRO A 660 -79.71 -26.76 -26.84
N GLY A 661 -78.41 -26.98 -27.09
CA GLY A 661 -77.25 -26.41 -26.36
C GLY A 661 -77.06 -26.84 -24.88
N PRO A 662 -75.90 -26.59 -24.24
CA PRO A 662 -74.96 -25.51 -24.54
C PRO A 662 -73.49 -25.94 -24.72
N THR A 663 -72.76 -25.02 -25.35
CA THR A 663 -71.31 -24.89 -25.49
C THR A 663 -70.58 -24.67 -24.15
N PRO A 664 -69.23 -24.76 -24.14
CA PRO A 664 -68.42 -25.14 -22.98
C PRO A 664 -67.89 -23.95 -22.17
N GLY A 665 -67.44 -24.25 -20.94
CA GLY A 665 -66.46 -23.45 -20.20
C GLY A 665 -66.36 -23.89 -18.74
N PRO A 666 -65.37 -23.40 -17.97
CA PRO A 666 -64.07 -22.85 -18.36
C PRO A 666 -62.92 -23.89 -18.37
#